data_AF-A0A847I5T0-F1
#
_entry.id   AF-A0A847I5T0-F1
#
_cell.length_a   1.000
_cell.length_b   1.000
_cell.length_c   1.000
_cell.angle_alpha   90.00
_cell.angle_beta   90.00
_cell.angle_gamma   90.00
#
_symmetry.space_group_name_H-M   'P 1'
#
loop_
_entity.id
_entity.type
_entity.pdbx_description
1 polymer ?
#
loop_
_entity_poly.entity_id
_entity_poly.type
_entity_poly.pdbx_seq_one_letter_code
_entity_poly.pdbx_strand_id
1 'polypeptide(L)'
;MDPPNAPLVTTIRERCRRCYTCVRECPAKAIRIASGQAEVLVDRCIGCGNCVRMCSQGAKQVQNGIQAAEELLKSGARVTAIIAPSFPSEFTEIDYEFFVAMVRALGFHLVHEVGFGADLVAAEYQRLLRLYPRQRFISTTCPAIVGYVERYHPNLVPSLAPIVSPMIATARALRRLYGKNLKVVFIGPCIAKKGEAKSERVAGEVDATLTFIELREMFLHHAIKAESVTPSDFDPPHAGTGSLFPISRGMLQAAQIPEDLLSGAVVAADGRTEFIEAIKEFERGDLDARLLEVVACNGCIMGPGSSTRAPLFSRRSQVSRYAKRRMSDADREYWHEHWSALCELNLRRTFCPHDQRIEVPSEEQLTAIMERMGKFAPEDELNCGACGYETCREHAVAIVKGLAESEMCLPYTIEQLKNTCKELAYSNEQLASTQEALMQSEKLASMGQLAAGIAHEVNNPLGTVLMLSHLLLEEAAVESEMREDLNLIVSEADRCKKIVSGLLQFARKNKVDFESVDVREIVARCTRALHAPESVEIHVAHEGDYTEAELDRDQIAQVLTNLASNAIAAMPQGGKLSILTNGDADKVRFIVSDTGIGIPLANRKKIFEPFFTTKPAGEGTGLGLAVSYGIVKMHHGDIKVESNANAAAGPTGSTFTVTLPRRRLIQAGNGK
;
A
#
# COMPACT_ATOMS: atom_id res chain seq x y z
N MET A 1 -17.54 34.57 -2.17
CA MET A 1 -17.81 33.72 -1.00
C MET A 1 -16.59 33.83 -0.13
N ASP A 2 -16.76 34.49 1.01
CA ASP A 2 -15.68 34.56 2.01
C ASP A 2 -15.30 33.13 2.44
N PRO A 3 -14.02 32.83 2.67
CA PRO A 3 -13.62 31.54 3.19
C PRO A 3 -14.35 31.32 4.52
N PRO A 4 -15.12 30.24 4.68
CA PRO A 4 -15.84 30.01 5.92
C PRO A 4 -14.83 29.74 7.04
N ASN A 5 -15.04 30.34 8.22
CA ASN A 5 -14.21 30.10 9.42
C ASN A 5 -14.15 28.61 9.83
N ALA A 6 -15.03 27.76 9.29
CA ALA A 6 -15.04 26.32 9.50
C ALA A 6 -15.22 25.56 8.17
N PRO A 7 -14.60 24.38 8.01
CA PRO A 7 -14.76 23.55 6.81
C PRO A 7 -16.22 23.14 6.59
N LEU A 8 -16.73 23.35 5.37
CA LEU A 8 -18.05 22.83 4.96
C LEU A 8 -18.07 21.31 4.83
N VAL A 9 -16.91 20.72 4.51
CA VAL A 9 -16.73 19.28 4.38
C VAL A 9 -15.45 18.87 5.11
N THR A 10 -15.55 17.88 6.00
CA THR A 10 -14.42 17.29 6.73
C THR A 10 -14.20 15.84 6.32
N THR A 11 -13.12 15.22 6.81
CA THR A 11 -12.82 13.80 6.55
C THR A 11 -12.67 13.03 7.85
N ILE A 12 -13.47 11.99 8.03
CA ILE A 12 -13.28 10.96 9.07
C ILE A 12 -12.12 10.07 8.62
N ARG A 13 -11.00 10.14 9.33
CA ARG A 13 -9.76 9.49 8.88
C ARG A 13 -9.89 7.97 8.88
N GLU A 14 -10.55 7.43 9.88
CA GLU A 14 -10.74 6.00 10.15
C GLU A 14 -11.55 5.30 9.06
N ARG A 15 -12.44 6.04 8.37
CA ARG A 15 -13.25 5.51 7.26
C ARG A 15 -12.55 5.65 5.90
N CYS A 16 -11.51 6.47 5.80
CA CYS A 16 -10.86 6.71 4.52
C CYS A 16 -9.99 5.50 4.11
N ARG A 17 -10.25 4.95 2.93
CA ARG A 17 -9.48 3.80 2.38
C ARG A 17 -8.55 4.19 1.23
N ARG A 18 -8.22 5.48 1.09
CA ARG A 18 -7.17 5.96 0.15
C ARG A 18 -7.38 5.58 -1.31
N CYS A 19 -8.64 5.50 -1.76
CA CYS A 19 -8.97 5.22 -3.16
C CYS A 19 -8.80 6.43 -4.10
N TYR A 20 -8.49 7.61 -3.55
CA TYR A 20 -8.29 8.89 -4.24
C TYR A 20 -9.43 9.39 -5.15
N THR A 21 -10.57 8.69 -5.20
CA THR A 21 -11.74 9.13 -5.97
C THR A 21 -12.14 10.56 -5.63
N CYS A 22 -12.12 10.94 -4.35
CA CYS A 22 -12.45 12.32 -3.96
C CYS A 22 -11.49 13.38 -4.55
N VAL A 23 -10.20 13.07 -4.72
CA VAL A 23 -9.21 13.96 -5.35
C VAL A 23 -9.49 14.09 -6.85
N ARG A 24 -9.71 12.96 -7.52
CA ARG A 24 -10.06 12.90 -8.95
C ARG A 24 -11.31 13.70 -9.26
N GLU A 25 -12.33 13.53 -8.42
CA GLU A 25 -13.66 14.09 -8.57
C GLU A 25 -13.78 15.55 -8.07
N CYS A 26 -12.74 16.10 -7.45
CA CYS A 26 -12.75 17.48 -6.97
C CYS A 26 -12.41 18.45 -8.13
N PRO A 27 -13.35 19.29 -8.58
CA PRO A 27 -13.09 20.24 -9.68
C PRO A 27 -12.06 21.31 -9.29
N ALA A 28 -11.96 21.62 -8.00
CA ALA A 28 -11.08 22.65 -7.44
C ALA A 28 -9.69 22.11 -7.03
N LYS A 29 -9.47 20.78 -7.11
CA LYS A 29 -8.32 20.09 -6.51
C LYS A 29 -8.04 20.60 -5.08
N ALA A 30 -9.11 20.68 -4.28
CA ALA A 30 -9.11 21.20 -2.91
C ALA A 30 -8.88 20.12 -1.85
N ILE A 31 -8.48 18.91 -2.25
CA ILE A 31 -8.22 17.80 -1.34
C ILE A 31 -6.74 17.51 -1.36
N ARG A 32 -6.11 17.67 -0.20
CA ARG A 32 -4.72 17.31 0.06
C ARG A 32 -4.65 15.86 0.52
N ILE A 33 -3.62 15.13 0.08
CA ILE A 33 -3.20 13.88 0.71
C ILE A 33 -1.96 14.18 1.55
N ALA A 34 -2.04 13.89 2.85
CA ALA A 34 -0.94 14.05 3.78
C ALA A 34 -0.85 12.81 4.69
N SER A 35 0.32 12.19 4.73
CA SER A 35 0.57 10.89 5.37
C SER A 35 -0.43 9.83 4.90
N GLY A 36 -0.71 9.79 3.59
CA GLY A 36 -1.71 8.94 2.96
C GLY A 36 -3.17 9.29 3.28
N GLN A 37 -3.45 10.33 4.09
CA GLN A 37 -4.80 10.66 4.52
C GLN A 37 -5.38 11.85 3.74
N ALA A 38 -6.63 11.73 3.32
CA ALA A 38 -7.32 12.81 2.62
C ALA A 38 -7.81 13.90 3.58
N GLU A 39 -7.54 15.16 3.23
CA GLU A 39 -7.91 16.36 3.97
C GLU A 39 -8.51 17.40 3.01
N VAL A 40 -9.58 18.08 3.41
CA VAL A 40 -10.21 19.13 2.59
C VAL A 40 -9.64 20.47 3.01
N LEU A 41 -9.04 21.20 2.07
CA LEU A 41 -8.49 22.53 2.30
C LEU A 41 -9.61 23.57 2.20
N VAL A 42 -9.82 24.33 3.28
CA VAL A 42 -10.95 25.26 3.42
C VAL A 42 -10.90 26.36 2.37
N ASP A 43 -9.73 27.01 2.22
CA ASP A 43 -9.56 28.16 1.33
C ASP A 43 -9.73 27.80 -0.14
N ARG A 44 -9.47 26.54 -0.50
CA ARG A 44 -9.62 26.00 -1.86
C ARG A 44 -11.03 25.45 -2.13
N CYS A 45 -11.73 24.97 -1.10
CA CYS A 45 -12.99 24.26 -1.29
C CYS A 45 -14.12 25.18 -1.78
N ILE A 46 -14.76 24.81 -2.89
CA ILE A 46 -15.92 25.53 -3.44
C ILE A 46 -17.27 25.05 -2.87
N GLY A 47 -17.26 24.08 -1.96
CA GLY A 47 -18.48 23.56 -1.32
C GLY A 47 -19.42 22.76 -2.23
N CYS A 48 -18.99 22.36 -3.43
CA CYS A 48 -19.83 21.62 -4.40
C CYS A 48 -20.26 20.22 -3.91
N GLY A 49 -19.58 19.66 -2.91
CA GLY A 49 -19.94 18.39 -2.30
C GLY A 49 -19.73 17.13 -3.15
N ASN A 50 -19.11 17.24 -4.32
CA ASN A 50 -18.90 16.07 -5.20
C ASN A 50 -18.07 14.98 -4.49
N CYS A 51 -17.11 15.38 -3.66
CA CYS A 51 -16.32 14.46 -2.83
C CYS A 51 -17.15 13.68 -1.81
N VAL A 52 -18.26 14.25 -1.30
CA VAL A 52 -19.19 13.56 -0.41
C VAL A 52 -19.97 12.52 -1.19
N ARG A 53 -20.54 12.93 -2.33
CA ARG A 53 -21.36 12.06 -3.19
C ARG A 53 -20.60 10.84 -3.72
N MET A 54 -19.32 11.01 -4.04
CA MET A 54 -18.47 9.94 -4.61
C MET A 54 -17.79 9.06 -3.55
N CYS A 55 -17.90 9.40 -2.25
CA CYS A 55 -17.23 8.66 -1.20
C CYS A 55 -18.04 7.42 -0.80
N SER A 56 -17.67 6.26 -1.35
CA SER A 56 -18.30 4.98 -1.01
C SER A 56 -18.14 4.56 0.46
N GLN A 57 -17.16 5.11 1.16
CA GLN A 57 -16.87 4.78 2.56
C GLN A 57 -17.60 5.69 3.56
N GLY A 58 -18.35 6.71 3.11
CA GLY A 58 -18.95 7.70 4.00
C GLY A 58 -17.91 8.41 4.88
N ALA A 59 -16.69 8.59 4.37
CA ALA A 59 -15.58 9.23 5.07
C ALA A 59 -15.63 10.75 4.99
N LYS A 60 -16.38 11.33 4.03
CA LYS A 60 -16.56 12.78 3.92
C LYS A 60 -17.83 13.19 4.66
N GLN A 61 -17.70 14.10 5.62
CA GLN A 61 -18.82 14.61 6.41
C GLN A 61 -19.12 16.05 6.04
N VAL A 62 -20.40 16.39 5.96
CA VAL A 62 -20.87 17.76 5.76
C VAL A 62 -21.02 18.43 7.11
N GLN A 63 -20.74 19.73 7.18
CA GLN A 63 -21.04 20.53 8.37
C GLN A 63 -22.53 20.44 8.73
N ASN A 64 -22.80 19.90 9.93
CA ASN A 64 -24.16 19.72 10.43
C ASN A 64 -24.81 21.08 10.79
N GLY A 65 -26.04 21.31 10.34
CA GLY A 65 -26.84 22.50 10.61
C GLY A 65 -28.07 22.26 11.50
N ILE A 66 -28.33 21.02 11.93
CA ILE A 66 -29.51 20.62 12.72
C ILE A 66 -29.53 21.38 14.04
N GLN A 67 -28.42 21.38 14.78
CA GLN A 67 -28.35 22.05 16.07
C GLN A 67 -28.72 23.54 15.97
N ALA A 68 -28.15 24.26 14.98
CA ALA A 68 -28.45 25.67 14.78
C ALA A 68 -29.93 25.92 14.43
N ALA A 69 -30.54 25.03 13.64
CA ALA A 69 -31.96 25.12 13.32
C ALA A 69 -32.84 24.84 14.55
N GLU A 70 -32.52 23.81 15.34
CA GLU A 70 -33.25 23.49 16.57
C GLU A 70 -33.15 24.60 17.63
N GLU A 71 -31.99 25.21 17.80
CA GLU A 71 -31.80 26.35 18.70
C GLU A 71 -32.69 27.53 18.30
N LEU A 72 -32.80 27.82 17.00
CA LEU A 72 -33.73 28.84 16.49
C LEU A 72 -35.19 28.48 16.78
N LEU A 73 -35.59 27.23 16.55
CA LEU A 73 -36.96 26.77 16.81
C LEU A 73 -37.32 26.84 18.31
N LYS A 74 -36.35 26.58 19.20
CA LYS A 74 -36.52 26.66 20.66
C LYS A 74 -36.45 28.09 21.21
N SER A 75 -35.95 29.05 20.43
CA SER A 75 -35.70 30.43 20.89
C SER A 75 -36.96 31.28 21.12
N GLY A 76 -38.14 30.82 20.70
CA GLY A 76 -39.39 31.58 20.72
C GLY A 76 -39.48 32.67 19.65
N ALA A 77 -38.46 32.82 18.78
CA ALA A 77 -38.52 33.70 17.63
C ALA A 77 -39.49 33.16 16.56
N ARG A 78 -40.03 34.06 15.72
CA ARG A 78 -40.81 33.67 14.55
C ARG A 78 -39.85 33.11 13.47
N VAL A 79 -39.84 31.79 13.31
CA VAL A 79 -38.94 31.09 12.37
C VAL A 79 -39.69 30.63 11.12
N THR A 80 -39.18 30.98 9.94
CA THR A 80 -39.65 30.46 8.65
C THR A 80 -38.66 29.44 8.08
N ALA A 81 -39.19 28.36 7.53
CA ALA A 81 -38.46 27.51 6.61
C ALA A 81 -38.62 28.04 5.18
N ILE A 82 -37.54 28.09 4.40
CA ILE A 82 -37.58 28.33 2.96
C ILE A 82 -37.04 27.10 2.24
N ILE A 83 -37.90 26.45 1.44
CA ILE A 83 -37.62 25.15 0.84
C ILE A 83 -37.15 25.33 -0.60
N ALA A 84 -36.00 24.75 -0.94
CA ALA A 84 -35.50 24.76 -2.31
C ALA A 84 -36.47 24.02 -3.26
N PRO A 85 -36.71 24.53 -4.50
CA PRO A 85 -37.74 23.96 -5.39
C PRO A 85 -37.42 22.55 -5.90
N SER A 86 -36.22 22.03 -5.58
CA SER A 86 -35.79 20.66 -5.86
C SER A 86 -36.43 19.61 -4.94
N PHE A 87 -37.14 20.01 -3.87
CA PHE A 87 -37.70 19.06 -2.90
C PHE A 87 -38.57 17.94 -3.53
N PRO A 88 -39.34 18.14 -4.63
CA PRO A 88 -40.10 17.05 -5.25
C PRO A 88 -39.22 15.94 -5.82
N SER A 89 -37.94 16.23 -6.09
CA SER A 89 -36.97 15.21 -6.52
C SER A 89 -36.39 14.40 -5.37
N GLU A 90 -36.50 14.89 -4.13
CA GLU A 90 -35.99 14.22 -2.92
C GLU A 90 -37.07 13.41 -2.21
N PHE A 91 -38.23 14.02 -2.00
CA PHE A 91 -39.37 13.44 -1.27
C PHE A 91 -40.39 12.88 -2.24
N THR A 92 -39.94 11.97 -3.11
CA THR A 92 -40.77 11.39 -4.18
C THR A 92 -41.90 10.49 -3.68
N GLU A 93 -41.78 10.06 -2.42
CA GLU A 93 -42.70 9.17 -1.72
C GLU A 93 -43.79 9.91 -0.93
N ILE A 94 -43.75 11.25 -0.91
CA ILE A 94 -44.65 12.10 -0.11
C ILE A 94 -45.25 13.18 -1.01
N ASP A 95 -46.57 13.31 -1.03
CA ASP A 95 -47.22 14.44 -1.68
C ASP A 95 -46.82 15.76 -0.99
N TYR A 96 -46.69 16.83 -1.77
CA TYR A 96 -46.06 18.05 -1.28
C TYR A 96 -46.82 18.69 -0.11
N GLU A 97 -48.15 18.56 -0.06
CA GLU A 97 -48.97 19.09 1.02
C GLU A 97 -48.69 18.40 2.36
N PHE A 98 -48.44 17.08 2.33
CA PHE A 98 -48.01 16.35 3.51
C PHE A 98 -46.57 16.69 3.88
N PHE A 99 -45.68 16.85 2.89
CA PHE A 99 -44.31 17.29 3.13
C PHE A 99 -44.27 18.66 3.84
N VAL A 100 -45.03 19.65 3.38
CA VAL A 100 -45.12 20.97 4.01
C VAL A 100 -45.68 20.86 5.43
N ALA A 101 -46.71 20.04 5.62
CA ALA A 101 -47.26 19.78 6.95
C ALA A 101 -46.24 19.15 7.91
N MET A 102 -45.41 18.22 7.44
CA MET A 102 -44.31 17.65 8.22
C MET A 102 -43.28 18.70 8.62
N VAL A 103 -42.93 19.62 7.71
CA VAL A 103 -42.04 20.75 8.03
C VAL A 103 -42.68 21.63 9.11
N ARG A 104 -43.97 21.96 9.01
CA ARG A 104 -44.67 22.71 10.06
C ARG A 104 -44.66 21.98 11.41
N ALA A 105 -44.83 20.67 11.40
CA ALA A 105 -44.80 19.85 12.63
C ALA A 105 -43.45 19.86 13.36
N LEU A 106 -42.35 20.26 12.71
CA LEU A 106 -41.07 20.53 13.38
C LEU A 106 -41.07 21.81 14.23
N GLY A 107 -42.07 22.69 14.07
CA GLY A 107 -42.21 23.94 14.80
C GLY A 107 -41.93 25.21 13.97
N PHE A 108 -41.82 25.09 12.64
CA PHE A 108 -41.71 26.27 11.77
C PHE A 108 -43.04 27.01 11.72
N HIS A 109 -43.00 28.33 11.94
CA HIS A 109 -44.19 29.19 11.96
C HIS A 109 -44.71 29.45 10.55
N LEU A 110 -43.81 29.51 9.59
CA LEU A 110 -44.08 29.73 8.17
C LEU A 110 -43.21 28.79 7.35
N VAL A 111 -43.73 28.31 6.22
CA VAL A 111 -43.03 27.44 5.27
C VAL A 111 -43.25 28.00 3.87
N HIS A 112 -42.21 28.55 3.27
CA HIS A 112 -42.27 29.14 1.93
C HIS A 112 -41.45 28.35 0.93
N GLU A 113 -41.84 28.43 -0.34
CA GLU A 113 -41.05 27.89 -1.45
C GLU A 113 -40.05 28.95 -1.93
N VAL A 114 -38.79 28.55 -2.14
CA VAL A 114 -37.75 29.43 -2.72
C VAL A 114 -38.06 29.78 -4.18
N GLY A 115 -39.00 29.09 -4.83
CA GLY A 115 -39.37 29.29 -6.22
C GLY A 115 -39.80 30.72 -6.52
N PHE A 116 -40.52 31.39 -5.62
CA PHE A 116 -40.88 32.80 -5.80
C PHE A 116 -39.65 33.73 -5.81
N GLY A 117 -38.67 33.48 -4.95
CA GLY A 117 -37.40 34.20 -5.00
C GLY A 117 -36.63 33.92 -6.29
N ALA A 118 -36.83 32.75 -6.89
CA ALA A 118 -36.30 32.41 -8.20
C ALA A 118 -36.99 33.20 -9.33
N ASP A 119 -38.30 33.43 -9.26
CA ASP A 119 -39.01 34.32 -10.20
C ASP A 119 -38.44 35.75 -10.16
N LEU A 120 -38.21 36.29 -8.95
CA LEU A 120 -37.60 37.61 -8.76
C LEU A 120 -36.19 37.68 -9.38
N VAL A 121 -35.38 36.64 -9.15
CA VAL A 121 -34.03 36.52 -9.74
C VAL A 121 -34.10 36.40 -11.26
N ALA A 122 -35.06 35.64 -11.81
CA ALA A 122 -35.26 35.46 -13.24
C ALA A 122 -35.53 36.79 -13.95
N ALA A 123 -36.43 37.61 -13.39
CA ALA A 123 -36.70 38.95 -13.92
C ALA A 123 -35.47 39.86 -13.83
N GLU A 124 -34.66 39.74 -12.78
CA GLU A 124 -33.43 40.53 -12.67
C GLU A 124 -32.38 40.15 -13.72
N TYR A 125 -32.24 38.86 -14.08
CA TYR A 125 -31.40 38.43 -15.21
C TYR A 125 -31.89 39.02 -16.53
N GLN A 126 -33.21 38.99 -16.76
CA GLN A 126 -33.80 39.58 -17.95
C GLN A 126 -33.52 41.09 -18.02
N ARG A 127 -33.66 41.80 -16.89
CA ARG A 127 -33.33 43.22 -16.77
C ARG A 127 -31.85 43.49 -17.03
N LEU A 128 -30.96 42.70 -16.44
CA LEU A 128 -29.51 42.82 -16.58
C LEU A 128 -29.07 42.70 -18.05
N LEU A 129 -29.55 41.67 -18.77
CA LEU A 129 -29.20 41.45 -20.17
C LEU A 129 -29.76 42.51 -21.13
N ARG A 130 -30.89 43.14 -20.78
CA ARG A 130 -31.45 44.26 -21.53
C ARG A 130 -30.65 45.54 -21.32
N LEU A 131 -30.27 45.84 -20.08
CA LEU A 131 -29.52 47.06 -19.73
C LEU A 131 -28.08 47.04 -20.24
N TYR A 132 -27.45 45.87 -20.29
CA TYR A 132 -26.05 45.71 -20.69
C TYR A 132 -25.92 44.80 -21.92
N PRO A 133 -26.27 45.28 -23.12
CA PRO A 133 -26.34 44.47 -24.34
C PRO A 133 -24.98 43.92 -24.81
N ARG A 134 -23.86 44.53 -24.40
CA ARG A 134 -22.51 44.13 -24.80
C ARG A 134 -21.72 43.42 -23.70
N GLN A 135 -22.23 43.41 -22.47
CA GLN A 135 -21.54 42.79 -21.35
C GLN A 135 -21.82 41.29 -21.32
N ARG A 136 -20.79 40.51 -21.00
CA ARG A 136 -20.87 39.06 -20.83
C ARG A 136 -21.01 38.74 -19.34
N PHE A 137 -21.94 37.85 -19.02
CA PHE A 137 -22.27 37.48 -17.65
C PHE A 137 -22.18 35.97 -17.43
N ILE A 138 -21.71 35.58 -16.25
CA ILE A 138 -21.75 34.22 -15.71
C ILE A 138 -22.84 34.20 -14.64
N SER A 139 -23.73 33.20 -14.70
CA SER A 139 -24.80 33.07 -13.71
C SER A 139 -24.24 32.78 -12.30
N THR A 140 -24.89 33.36 -11.30
CA THR A 140 -24.49 33.34 -9.88
C THR A 140 -25.49 32.63 -8.98
N THR A 141 -26.42 31.88 -9.57
CA THR A 141 -27.43 31.09 -8.84
C THR A 141 -26.78 29.92 -8.06
N CYS A 142 -25.70 29.36 -8.59
CA CYS A 142 -24.89 28.30 -7.99
C CYS A 142 -23.70 28.87 -7.20
N PRO A 143 -23.69 28.77 -5.86
CA PRO A 143 -22.58 29.32 -5.08
C PRO A 143 -21.26 28.62 -5.37
N ALA A 144 -21.28 27.31 -5.67
CA ALA A 144 -20.07 26.58 -6.03
C ALA A 144 -19.37 27.18 -7.27
N ILE A 145 -20.13 27.69 -8.24
CA ILE A 145 -19.58 28.36 -9.42
C ILE A 145 -18.98 29.71 -9.05
N VAL A 146 -19.70 30.52 -8.27
CA VAL A 146 -19.16 31.80 -7.73
C VAL A 146 -17.83 31.55 -7.02
N GLY A 147 -17.79 30.56 -6.13
CA GLY A 147 -16.59 30.20 -5.40
C GLY A 147 -15.48 29.61 -6.27
N TYR A 148 -15.80 29.01 -7.41
CA TYR A 148 -14.82 28.50 -8.36
C TYR A 148 -14.21 29.65 -9.17
N VAL A 149 -15.03 30.59 -9.64
CA VAL A 149 -14.57 31.78 -10.37
C VAL A 149 -13.69 32.66 -9.48
N GLU A 150 -14.15 33.00 -8.27
CA GLU A 150 -13.37 33.86 -7.35
C GLU A 150 -11.99 33.27 -7.03
N ARG A 151 -11.87 31.94 -6.97
CA ARG A 151 -10.66 31.22 -6.57
C ARG A 151 -9.71 30.85 -7.71
N TYR A 152 -10.27 30.42 -8.84
CA TYR A 152 -9.49 29.78 -9.89
C TYR A 152 -9.52 30.56 -11.21
N HIS A 153 -10.45 31.50 -11.36
CA HIS A 153 -10.57 32.38 -12.52
C HIS A 153 -10.83 33.83 -12.06
N PRO A 154 -9.94 34.43 -11.23
CA PRO A 154 -10.19 35.73 -10.61
C PRO A 154 -10.43 36.86 -11.62
N ASN A 155 -9.90 36.74 -12.83
CA ASN A 155 -10.12 37.67 -13.93
C ASN A 155 -11.58 37.71 -14.42
N LEU A 156 -12.34 36.63 -14.19
CA LEU A 156 -13.76 36.51 -14.54
C LEU A 156 -14.70 37.02 -13.45
N VAL A 157 -14.19 37.45 -12.28
CA VAL A 157 -15.05 37.99 -11.20
C VAL A 157 -15.93 39.17 -11.68
N PRO A 158 -15.44 40.13 -12.48
CA PRO A 158 -16.30 41.19 -13.04
C PRO A 158 -17.41 40.69 -13.98
N SER A 159 -17.27 39.47 -14.52
CA SER A 159 -18.30 38.82 -15.35
C SER A 159 -19.35 38.09 -14.52
N LEU A 160 -19.18 37.90 -13.21
CA LEU A 160 -20.23 37.33 -12.37
C LEU A 160 -21.45 38.26 -12.34
N ALA A 161 -22.63 37.74 -12.70
CA ALA A 161 -23.87 38.50 -12.66
C ALA A 161 -24.11 39.03 -11.23
N PRO A 162 -24.23 40.35 -11.01
CA PRO A 162 -24.27 40.99 -9.69
C PRO A 162 -25.62 40.83 -8.97
N ILE A 163 -26.15 39.61 -8.98
CA ILE A 163 -27.46 39.20 -8.50
C ILE A 163 -27.27 38.20 -7.36
N VAL A 164 -28.08 38.29 -6.31
CA VAL A 164 -28.12 37.29 -5.25
C VAL A 164 -28.74 35.97 -5.75
N SER A 165 -28.50 34.88 -5.03
CA SER A 165 -29.17 33.62 -5.36
C SER A 165 -30.65 33.62 -4.91
N PRO A 166 -31.49 32.71 -5.45
CA PRO A 166 -32.90 32.59 -5.04
C PRO A 166 -33.12 32.43 -3.54
N MET A 167 -32.21 31.72 -2.84
CA MET A 167 -32.25 31.59 -1.38
C MET A 167 -32.23 32.96 -0.67
N ILE A 168 -31.31 33.84 -1.07
CA ILE A 168 -31.16 35.17 -0.48
C ILE A 168 -32.29 36.09 -0.95
N ALA A 169 -32.72 35.98 -2.21
CA ALA A 169 -33.86 36.73 -2.73
C ALA A 169 -35.14 36.44 -1.93
N THR A 170 -35.44 35.16 -1.67
CA THR A 170 -36.57 34.76 -0.82
C THR A 170 -36.41 35.30 0.59
N ALA A 171 -35.23 35.20 1.21
CA ALA A 171 -35.01 35.73 2.55
C ALA A 171 -35.30 37.25 2.64
N ARG A 172 -34.79 38.04 1.67
CA ARG A 172 -35.07 39.48 1.58
C ARG A 172 -36.56 39.77 1.38
N ALA A 173 -37.23 39.01 0.52
CA ALA A 173 -38.65 39.17 0.25
C ALA A 173 -39.49 38.91 1.50
N LEU A 174 -39.20 37.82 2.23
CA LEU A 174 -39.92 37.49 3.46
C LEU A 174 -39.66 38.50 4.58
N ARG A 175 -38.43 39.04 4.71
CA ARG A 175 -38.16 40.12 5.66
C ARG A 175 -38.89 41.43 5.31
N ARG A 176 -39.13 41.68 4.02
CA ARG A 176 -39.94 42.82 3.57
C ARG A 176 -41.42 42.66 3.93
N LEU A 177 -41.96 41.42 3.85
CA LEU A 177 -43.35 41.11 4.16
C LEU A 177 -43.61 40.97 5.68
N TYR A 178 -42.78 40.21 6.38
CA TYR A 178 -43.01 39.79 7.76
C TYR A 178 -42.12 40.51 8.79
N GLY A 179 -41.25 41.41 8.34
CA GLY A 179 -40.38 42.24 9.18
C GLY A 179 -38.97 41.66 9.40
N LYS A 180 -38.05 42.54 9.84
CA LYS A 180 -36.62 42.22 9.96
C LYS A 180 -36.29 41.18 11.04
N ASN A 181 -37.17 40.97 12.03
CA ASN A 181 -36.95 40.03 13.13
C ASN A 181 -37.26 38.56 12.76
N LEU A 182 -37.79 38.30 11.56
CA LEU A 182 -38.07 36.95 11.07
C LEU A 182 -36.76 36.14 11.03
N LYS A 183 -36.75 34.94 11.58
CA LYS A 183 -35.61 34.01 11.48
C LYS A 183 -35.80 33.10 10.27
N VAL A 184 -34.80 33.00 9.41
CA VAL A 184 -34.90 32.30 8.13
C VAL A 184 -34.00 31.07 8.13
N VAL A 185 -34.60 29.89 7.93
CA VAL A 185 -33.88 28.62 7.77
C VAL A 185 -34.05 28.13 6.34
N PHE A 186 -32.94 28.07 5.59
CA PHE A 186 -32.95 27.50 4.25
C PHE A 186 -32.81 25.98 4.30
N ILE A 187 -33.58 25.28 3.48
CA ILE A 187 -33.55 23.82 3.38
C ILE A 187 -33.46 23.40 1.92
N GLY A 188 -32.39 22.68 1.54
CA GLY A 188 -32.16 22.35 0.12
C GLY A 188 -31.12 21.27 -0.15
N PRO A 189 -30.80 20.99 -1.42
CA PRO A 189 -29.92 19.88 -1.80
C PRO A 189 -28.44 20.28 -1.86
N CYS A 190 -28.07 21.51 -1.49
CA CYS A 190 -26.76 22.08 -1.82
C CYS A 190 -25.95 22.40 -0.56
N ILE A 191 -24.74 21.84 -0.48
CA ILE A 191 -23.79 22.12 0.60
C ILE A 191 -23.20 23.53 0.48
N ALA A 192 -22.93 24.00 -0.74
CA ALA A 192 -22.38 25.33 -0.98
C ALA A 192 -23.29 26.47 -0.48
N LYS A 193 -24.61 26.22 -0.33
CA LYS A 193 -25.55 27.18 0.26
C LYS A 193 -25.25 27.46 1.74
N LYS A 194 -24.70 26.48 2.48
CA LYS A 194 -24.22 26.68 3.85
C LYS A 194 -23.08 27.71 3.90
N GLY A 195 -22.18 27.67 2.92
CA GLY A 195 -21.11 28.67 2.76
C GLY A 195 -21.64 30.03 2.31
N GLU A 196 -22.59 30.05 1.36
CA GLU A 196 -23.20 31.28 0.90
C GLU A 196 -23.89 32.06 2.03
N ALA A 197 -24.70 31.37 2.84
CA ALA A 197 -25.42 31.99 3.96
C ALA A 197 -24.49 32.58 5.03
N LYS A 198 -23.26 32.07 5.13
CA LYS A 198 -22.23 32.55 6.09
C LYS A 198 -21.34 33.65 5.52
N SER A 199 -21.47 34.02 4.24
CA SER A 199 -20.66 35.08 3.63
C SER A 199 -21.05 36.44 4.21
N GLU A 200 -20.05 37.26 4.53
CA GLU A 200 -20.24 38.59 5.10
C GLU A 200 -21.07 39.50 4.17
N ARG A 201 -20.96 39.30 2.86
CA ARG A 201 -21.70 40.06 1.83
C ARG A 201 -23.21 39.84 1.83
N VAL A 202 -23.70 38.82 2.52
CA VAL A 202 -25.13 38.52 2.71
C VAL A 202 -25.45 38.23 4.18
N ALA A 203 -24.64 38.79 5.10
CA ALA A 203 -24.79 38.58 6.53
C ALA A 203 -26.19 38.98 7.01
N GLY A 204 -26.78 38.13 7.85
CA GLY A 204 -28.10 38.38 8.45
C GLY A 204 -29.30 38.06 7.56
N GLU A 205 -29.10 37.60 6.32
CA GLU A 205 -30.21 37.23 5.43
C GLU A 205 -30.79 35.87 5.82
N VAL A 206 -29.94 34.85 5.99
CA VAL A 206 -30.30 33.47 6.35
C VAL A 206 -29.62 33.07 7.66
N ASP A 207 -30.40 32.66 8.65
CA ASP A 207 -29.94 32.38 10.01
C ASP A 207 -29.42 30.94 10.18
N ALA A 208 -30.00 29.96 9.47
CA ALA A 208 -29.51 28.58 9.45
C ALA A 208 -29.73 27.89 8.09
N THR A 209 -28.96 26.83 7.83
CA THR A 209 -28.99 26.09 6.56
C THR A 209 -28.97 24.58 6.79
N LEU A 210 -29.96 23.89 6.22
CA LEU A 210 -30.12 22.45 6.25
C LEU A 210 -30.05 21.87 4.84
N THR A 211 -29.45 20.70 4.74
CA THR A 211 -29.59 19.81 3.60
C THR A 211 -30.89 19.02 3.71
N PHE A 212 -31.36 18.40 2.63
CA PHE A 212 -32.50 17.50 2.74
C PHE A 212 -32.19 16.23 3.53
N ILE A 213 -30.93 15.77 3.52
CA ILE A 213 -30.47 14.68 4.39
C ILE A 213 -30.70 15.06 5.86
N GLU A 214 -30.26 16.25 6.27
CA GLU A 214 -30.47 16.75 7.63
C GLU A 214 -31.96 16.95 7.97
N LEU A 215 -32.78 17.39 7.01
CA LEU A 215 -34.23 17.48 7.23
C LEU A 215 -34.85 16.10 7.48
N ARG A 216 -34.46 15.07 6.73
CA ARG A 216 -34.91 13.69 6.97
C ARG A 216 -34.47 13.19 8.35
N GLU A 217 -33.24 13.49 8.75
CA GLU A 217 -32.75 13.18 10.11
C GLU A 217 -33.61 13.85 11.19
N MET A 218 -34.00 15.11 11.00
CA MET A 218 -34.91 15.82 11.92
C MET A 218 -36.30 15.16 11.98
N PHE A 219 -36.90 14.80 10.83
CA PHE A 219 -38.18 14.08 10.83
C PHE A 219 -38.10 12.76 11.58
N LEU A 220 -37.02 12.00 11.39
CA LEU A 220 -36.79 10.74 12.11
C LEU A 220 -36.62 10.96 13.61
N HIS A 221 -35.81 11.94 14.02
CA HIS A 221 -35.56 12.25 15.43
C HIS A 221 -36.83 12.68 16.18
N HIS A 222 -37.70 13.45 15.51
CA HIS A 222 -38.98 13.91 16.07
C HIS A 222 -40.14 12.94 15.83
N ALA A 223 -39.88 11.76 15.25
CA ALA A 223 -40.90 10.76 14.89
C ALA A 223 -42.05 11.31 14.02
N ILE A 224 -41.78 12.30 13.18
CA ILE A 224 -42.76 12.92 12.28
C ILE A 224 -42.86 12.08 11.00
N LYS A 225 -44.09 11.69 10.66
CA LYS A 225 -44.39 10.93 9.43
C LYS A 225 -45.55 11.57 8.66
N ALA A 226 -45.67 11.26 7.38
CA ALA A 226 -46.74 11.80 6.53
C ALA A 226 -48.14 11.43 7.08
N GLU A 227 -48.28 10.24 7.67
CA GLU A 227 -49.55 9.76 8.24
C GLU A 227 -49.91 10.47 9.56
N SER A 228 -48.95 11.15 10.18
CA SER A 228 -49.12 11.82 11.48
C SER A 228 -49.54 13.29 11.37
N VAL A 229 -49.65 13.83 10.15
CA VAL A 229 -49.90 15.26 9.91
C VAL A 229 -51.11 15.47 8.99
N THR A 230 -51.75 16.63 9.12
CA THR A 230 -52.81 17.07 8.21
C THR A 230 -52.21 17.84 7.03
N PRO A 231 -52.55 17.52 5.77
CA PRO A 231 -52.05 18.22 4.59
C PRO A 231 -52.17 19.74 4.70
N SER A 232 -51.14 20.46 4.27
CA SER A 232 -51.15 21.91 4.29
C SER A 232 -50.30 22.48 3.15
N ASP A 233 -50.68 23.62 2.57
CA ASP A 233 -49.93 24.23 1.46
C ASP A 233 -48.84 25.19 1.98
N PHE A 234 -47.87 25.54 1.14
CA PHE A 234 -46.89 26.59 1.42
C PHE A 234 -47.56 27.91 1.79
N ASP A 235 -46.93 28.68 2.66
CA ASP A 235 -47.31 30.07 2.91
C ASP A 235 -46.97 30.93 1.68
N PRO A 236 -47.79 31.95 1.36
CA PRO A 236 -47.53 32.86 0.25
C PRO A 236 -46.35 33.80 0.56
N PRO A 237 -45.57 34.20 -0.46
CA PRO A 237 -45.88 34.14 -1.89
C PRO A 237 -45.56 32.78 -2.54
N HIS A 238 -46.43 32.36 -3.47
CA HIS A 238 -46.27 31.13 -4.25
C HIS A 238 -45.38 31.32 -5.47
N ALA A 239 -44.65 30.27 -5.85
CA ALA A 239 -43.79 30.29 -7.03
C ALA A 239 -44.58 30.22 -8.35
N GLY A 240 -44.04 30.89 -9.37
CA GLY A 240 -44.42 30.75 -10.77
C GLY A 240 -43.50 29.77 -11.51
N THR A 241 -42.92 30.21 -12.62
CA THR A 241 -41.97 29.39 -13.40
C THR A 241 -40.64 29.17 -12.68
N GLY A 242 -40.37 29.93 -11.61
CA GLY A 242 -39.23 29.81 -10.72
C GLY A 242 -39.07 28.42 -10.09
N SER A 243 -40.13 27.63 -9.95
CA SER A 243 -40.04 26.23 -9.50
C SER A 243 -39.21 25.33 -10.43
N LEU A 244 -38.96 25.76 -11.69
CA LEU A 244 -38.14 25.02 -12.66
C LEU A 244 -36.64 25.22 -12.50
N PHE A 245 -36.18 26.25 -11.75
CA PHE A 245 -34.75 26.55 -11.52
C PHE A 245 -33.85 25.35 -11.16
N PRO A 246 -34.32 24.35 -10.39
CA PRO A 246 -33.49 23.20 -10.05
C PRO A 246 -33.11 22.30 -11.23
N ILE A 247 -33.84 22.36 -12.33
CA ILE A 247 -33.58 21.61 -13.55
C ILE A 247 -32.62 22.43 -14.42
N SER A 248 -31.65 21.79 -15.07
CA SER A 248 -30.76 22.45 -16.04
C SER A 248 -31.58 23.28 -17.04
N ARG A 249 -31.11 24.50 -17.35
CA ARG A 249 -31.82 25.49 -18.20
C ARG A 249 -33.15 26.02 -17.64
N GLY A 250 -33.57 25.58 -16.46
CA GLY A 250 -34.81 26.02 -15.83
C GLY A 250 -34.83 27.51 -15.50
N MET A 251 -33.67 28.08 -15.16
CA MET A 251 -33.53 29.54 -14.96
C MET A 251 -33.76 30.31 -16.27
N LEU A 252 -33.24 29.83 -17.40
CA LEU A 252 -33.45 30.45 -18.71
C LEU A 252 -34.92 30.46 -19.08
N GLN A 253 -35.61 29.34 -18.89
CA GLN A 253 -37.05 29.24 -19.12
C GLN A 253 -37.85 30.19 -18.23
N ALA A 254 -37.54 30.27 -16.93
CA ALA A 254 -38.21 31.17 -16.00
C ALA A 254 -37.97 32.65 -16.34
N ALA A 255 -36.76 32.99 -16.78
CA ALA A 255 -36.39 34.35 -17.20
C ALA A 255 -36.86 34.70 -18.62
N GLN A 256 -37.47 33.75 -19.34
CA GLN A 256 -37.84 33.88 -20.75
C GLN A 256 -36.65 34.29 -21.63
N ILE A 257 -35.48 33.70 -21.35
CA ILE A 257 -34.25 33.91 -22.12
C ILE A 257 -34.11 32.72 -23.08
N PRO A 258 -34.23 32.92 -24.40
CA PRO A 258 -34.07 31.83 -25.36
C PRO A 258 -32.60 31.39 -25.46
N GLU A 259 -32.37 30.08 -25.46
CA GLU A 259 -31.10 29.47 -25.87
C GLU A 259 -31.13 29.29 -27.40
N ASP A 260 -30.82 30.36 -28.13
CA ASP A 260 -30.73 30.31 -29.59
C ASP A 260 -29.35 29.80 -30.02
N LEU A 261 -29.31 28.53 -30.43
CA LEU A 261 -28.11 27.83 -30.88
C LEU A 261 -27.46 28.46 -32.11
N LEU A 262 -28.20 29.22 -32.93
CA LEU A 262 -27.63 29.93 -34.07
C LEU A 262 -26.82 31.15 -33.63
N SER A 263 -27.34 31.88 -32.64
CA SER A 263 -26.66 33.07 -32.10
C SER A 263 -25.49 32.72 -31.18
N GLY A 264 -25.56 31.58 -30.47
CA GLY A 264 -24.61 31.23 -29.41
C GLY A 264 -24.62 32.21 -28.22
N ALA A 265 -25.58 33.15 -28.15
CA ALA A 265 -25.57 34.24 -27.17
C ALA A 265 -25.82 33.77 -25.74
N VAL A 266 -26.36 32.57 -25.56
CA VAL A 266 -26.60 31.94 -24.26
C VAL A 266 -26.10 30.51 -24.33
N VAL A 267 -25.26 30.14 -23.37
CA VAL A 267 -24.71 28.78 -23.25
C VAL A 267 -25.04 28.27 -21.87
N ALA A 268 -25.62 27.08 -21.79
CA ALA A 268 -25.90 26.38 -20.53
C ALA A 268 -24.97 25.18 -20.37
N ALA A 269 -24.28 25.10 -19.23
CA ALA A 269 -23.39 23.99 -18.88
C ALA A 269 -23.69 23.48 -17.46
N ASP A 270 -23.79 22.16 -17.30
CA ASP A 270 -24.13 21.57 -16.01
C ASP A 270 -23.31 20.33 -15.66
N GLY A 271 -23.06 20.17 -14.36
CA GLY A 271 -22.27 19.04 -13.87
C GLY A 271 -20.76 19.24 -14.02
N ARG A 272 -20.03 18.38 -13.32
CA ARG A 272 -18.61 18.57 -12.99
C ARG A 272 -17.71 18.85 -14.20
N THR A 273 -17.89 18.11 -15.29
CA THR A 273 -16.98 18.19 -16.44
C THR A 273 -17.29 19.42 -17.29
N GLU A 274 -18.54 19.58 -17.70
CA GLU A 274 -18.95 20.64 -18.63
C GLU A 274 -18.75 22.05 -18.04
N PHE A 275 -19.02 22.26 -16.74
CA PHE A 275 -18.88 23.61 -16.18
C PHE A 275 -17.42 24.08 -16.15
N ILE A 276 -16.46 23.18 -15.93
CA ILE A 276 -15.03 23.54 -15.85
C ILE A 276 -14.56 24.00 -17.23
N GLU A 277 -14.90 23.24 -18.25
CA GLU A 277 -14.57 23.53 -19.64
C GLU A 277 -15.23 24.83 -20.08
N ALA A 278 -16.54 24.99 -19.84
CA ALA A 278 -17.27 26.19 -20.21
C ALA A 278 -16.71 27.47 -19.56
N ILE A 279 -16.29 27.42 -18.29
CA ILE A 279 -15.66 28.59 -17.64
C ILE A 279 -14.28 28.90 -18.25
N LYS A 280 -13.47 27.88 -18.56
CA LYS A 280 -12.16 28.05 -19.20
C LYS A 280 -12.28 28.65 -20.61
N GLU A 281 -13.20 28.13 -21.41
CA GLU A 281 -13.47 28.64 -22.76
C GLU A 281 -14.06 30.06 -22.72
N PHE A 282 -14.93 30.34 -21.75
CA PHE A 282 -15.45 31.68 -21.53
C PHE A 282 -14.35 32.70 -21.21
N GLU A 283 -13.36 32.30 -20.37
CA GLU A 283 -12.18 33.11 -20.03
C GLU A 283 -11.28 33.37 -21.24
N ARG A 284 -11.02 32.34 -22.05
CA ARG A 284 -10.20 32.45 -23.27
C ARG A 284 -10.84 33.27 -24.37
N GLY A 285 -12.16 33.42 -24.32
CA GLY A 285 -12.94 34.09 -25.37
C GLY A 285 -13.38 33.15 -26.49
N ASP A 286 -13.27 31.84 -26.29
CA ASP A 286 -13.69 30.83 -27.26
C ASP A 286 -15.23 30.72 -27.34
N LEU A 287 -15.94 31.18 -26.29
CA LEU A 287 -17.39 31.27 -26.24
C LEU A 287 -17.88 32.71 -26.47
N ASP A 288 -18.62 32.95 -27.55
CA ASP A 288 -19.31 34.24 -27.82
C ASP A 288 -20.52 34.50 -26.90
N ALA A 289 -20.74 33.63 -25.91
CA ALA A 289 -21.85 33.71 -24.97
C ALA A 289 -21.89 35.05 -24.22
N ARG A 290 -23.06 35.71 -24.30
CA ARG A 290 -23.42 36.87 -23.46
C ARG A 290 -23.89 36.43 -22.08
N LEU A 291 -24.54 35.29 -21.97
CA LEU A 291 -24.88 34.67 -20.69
C LEU A 291 -24.37 33.23 -20.68
N LEU A 292 -23.47 32.94 -19.75
CA LEU A 292 -23.08 31.59 -19.40
C LEU A 292 -23.89 31.14 -18.17
N GLU A 293 -24.88 30.28 -18.40
CA GLU A 293 -25.66 29.62 -17.34
C GLU A 293 -24.93 28.37 -16.87
N VAL A 294 -24.38 28.40 -15.66
CA VAL A 294 -23.53 27.32 -15.17
C VAL A 294 -23.93 26.85 -13.79
N VAL A 295 -23.98 25.53 -13.63
CA VAL A 295 -24.26 24.87 -12.35
C VAL A 295 -23.31 23.68 -12.14
N ALA A 296 -22.78 23.54 -10.92
CA ALA A 296 -21.75 22.52 -10.64
C ALA A 296 -22.28 21.06 -10.64
N CYS A 297 -23.60 20.86 -10.59
CA CYS A 297 -24.27 19.56 -10.61
C CYS A 297 -25.18 19.48 -11.83
N ASN A 298 -25.61 18.28 -12.24
CA ASN A 298 -26.61 18.12 -13.31
C ASN A 298 -28.01 18.56 -12.85
N GLY A 299 -28.18 19.86 -12.71
CA GLY A 299 -29.25 20.50 -11.95
C GLY A 299 -29.09 20.38 -10.43
N CYS A 300 -29.72 21.28 -9.68
CA CYS A 300 -29.80 21.21 -8.22
C CYS A 300 -30.53 19.95 -7.74
N ILE A 301 -31.36 19.32 -8.60
CA ILE A 301 -32.01 18.03 -8.34
C ILE A 301 -31.02 16.86 -8.11
N MET A 302 -29.76 17.01 -8.55
CA MET A 302 -28.65 16.07 -8.30
C MET A 302 -27.66 16.60 -7.27
N GLY A 303 -28.07 17.57 -6.44
CA GLY A 303 -27.24 18.17 -5.42
C GLY A 303 -26.78 17.15 -4.35
N PRO A 304 -25.61 17.38 -3.73
CA PRO A 304 -24.98 16.44 -2.79
C PRO A 304 -25.68 16.33 -1.42
N GLY A 305 -26.61 17.24 -1.11
CA GLY A 305 -27.40 17.26 0.13
C GLY A 305 -28.73 16.50 0.02
N SER A 306 -28.84 15.58 -0.92
CA SER A 306 -30.01 14.71 -1.18
C SER A 306 -29.68 13.26 -0.84
N SER A 307 -30.64 12.51 -0.29
CA SER A 307 -30.47 11.11 0.10
C SER A 307 -31.03 10.12 -0.92
N THR A 308 -31.94 10.57 -1.78
CA THR A 308 -32.60 9.69 -2.76
C THR A 308 -31.61 9.05 -3.73
N ARG A 309 -31.92 7.82 -4.19
CA ARG A 309 -31.18 7.10 -5.24
C ARG A 309 -31.87 7.17 -6.60
N ALA A 310 -32.97 7.91 -6.72
CA ALA A 310 -33.70 8.06 -7.98
C ALA A 310 -32.78 8.57 -9.11
N PRO A 311 -32.88 8.04 -10.34
CA PRO A 311 -32.11 8.53 -11.49
C PRO A 311 -32.45 9.97 -11.88
N LEU A 312 -31.53 10.63 -12.58
CA LEU A 312 -31.63 12.04 -13.03
C LEU A 312 -32.97 12.37 -13.71
N PHE A 313 -33.37 11.61 -14.72
CA PHE A 313 -34.59 11.91 -15.49
C PHE A 313 -35.87 11.70 -14.69
N SER A 314 -35.88 10.75 -13.74
CA SER A 314 -37.01 10.55 -12.84
C SER A 314 -37.18 11.77 -11.92
N ARG A 315 -36.07 12.22 -11.31
CA ARG A 315 -36.05 13.45 -10.49
C ARG A 315 -36.52 14.69 -11.25
N ARG A 316 -36.05 14.86 -12.49
CA ARG A 316 -36.48 15.94 -13.38
C ARG A 316 -37.99 15.89 -13.62
N SER A 317 -38.52 14.71 -13.92
CA SER A 317 -39.96 14.51 -14.16
C SER A 317 -40.82 14.88 -12.94
N GLN A 318 -40.36 14.55 -11.72
CA GLN A 318 -41.08 14.90 -10.48
C GLN A 318 -41.19 16.41 -10.28
N VAL A 319 -40.08 17.15 -10.45
CA VAL A 319 -40.09 18.62 -10.36
C VAL A 319 -40.97 19.23 -11.45
N SER A 320 -40.89 18.72 -12.68
CA SER A 320 -41.76 19.18 -13.77
C SER A 320 -43.25 18.92 -13.52
N ARG A 321 -43.61 17.77 -12.93
CA ARG A 321 -45.00 17.45 -12.57
C ARG A 321 -45.51 18.36 -11.47
N TYR A 322 -44.71 18.57 -10.43
CA TYR A 322 -45.01 19.51 -9.35
C TYR A 322 -45.24 20.93 -9.89
N ALA A 323 -44.30 21.46 -10.68
CA ALA A 323 -44.41 22.79 -11.27
C ALA A 323 -45.66 22.94 -12.14
N LYS A 324 -45.97 21.95 -12.99
CA LYS A 324 -47.20 21.95 -13.81
C LYS A 324 -48.46 22.00 -12.97
N ARG A 325 -48.54 21.20 -11.90
CA ARG A 325 -49.66 21.19 -10.96
C ARG A 325 -49.81 22.54 -10.25
N ARG A 326 -48.72 23.09 -9.73
CA ARG A 326 -48.75 24.42 -9.09
C ARG A 326 -49.19 25.51 -10.04
N MET A 327 -48.76 25.48 -11.30
CA MET A 327 -49.14 26.47 -12.30
C MET A 327 -50.60 26.35 -12.77
N SER A 328 -51.19 25.14 -12.75
CA SER A 328 -52.63 24.98 -13.06
C SER A 328 -53.52 25.49 -11.94
N ASP A 329 -53.08 25.31 -10.69
CA ASP A 329 -53.86 25.60 -9.50
C ASP A 329 -53.58 27.04 -8.96
N ALA A 330 -52.65 27.77 -9.59
CA ALA A 330 -52.21 29.07 -9.12
C ALA A 330 -53.26 30.17 -9.30
N ASP A 331 -53.58 30.86 -8.20
CA ASP A 331 -54.28 32.14 -8.22
C ASP A 331 -53.36 33.21 -8.83
N ARG A 332 -53.62 33.55 -10.11
CA ARG A 332 -52.82 34.52 -10.84
C ARG A 332 -52.97 35.92 -10.27
N GLU A 333 -54.14 36.31 -9.81
CA GLU A 333 -54.37 37.68 -9.31
C GLU A 333 -53.59 37.88 -8.01
N TYR A 334 -53.66 36.90 -7.12
CA TYR A 334 -52.91 36.87 -5.87
C TYR A 334 -51.38 36.81 -6.08
N TRP A 335 -50.92 36.09 -7.11
CA TRP A 335 -49.50 36.10 -7.49
C TRP A 335 -49.05 37.49 -7.96
N HIS A 336 -49.86 38.18 -8.77
CA HIS A 336 -49.53 39.53 -9.26
C HIS A 336 -49.49 40.57 -8.13
N GLU A 337 -50.30 40.42 -7.09
CA GLU A 337 -50.26 41.29 -5.91
C GLU A 337 -48.90 41.19 -5.20
N HIS A 338 -48.46 39.97 -4.88
CA HIS A 338 -47.16 39.72 -4.25
C HIS A 338 -45.99 40.14 -5.14
N TRP A 339 -46.11 39.87 -6.44
CA TRP A 339 -45.13 40.32 -7.43
C TRP A 339 -44.97 41.83 -7.41
N SER A 340 -46.07 42.57 -7.47
CA SER A 340 -46.06 44.04 -7.48
C SER A 340 -45.45 44.63 -6.20
N ALA A 341 -45.65 43.98 -5.06
CA ALA A 341 -45.08 44.40 -3.78
C ALA A 341 -43.56 44.15 -3.66
N LEU A 342 -43.00 43.22 -4.45
CA LEU A 342 -41.65 42.67 -4.24
C LEU A 342 -40.73 42.77 -5.47
N CYS A 343 -41.24 43.12 -6.65
CA CYS A 343 -40.46 43.17 -7.89
C CYS A 343 -39.33 44.21 -7.86
N GLU A 344 -39.46 45.27 -7.05
CA GLU A 344 -38.44 46.32 -6.89
C GLU A 344 -37.42 46.04 -5.76
N LEU A 345 -37.44 44.82 -5.20
CA LEU A 345 -36.52 44.45 -4.13
C LEU A 345 -35.06 44.54 -4.61
N ASN A 346 -34.17 45.05 -3.75
CA ASN A 346 -32.75 45.09 -4.09
C ASN A 346 -32.17 43.66 -4.06
N LEU A 347 -31.92 43.11 -5.25
CA LEU A 347 -31.31 41.79 -5.44
C LEU A 347 -29.81 41.87 -5.75
N ARG A 348 -29.17 43.03 -5.59
CA ARG A 348 -27.74 43.18 -5.92
C ARG A 348 -26.85 42.46 -4.92
N ARG A 349 -25.71 41.99 -5.43
CA ARG A 349 -24.59 41.41 -4.68
C ARG A 349 -23.25 41.81 -5.33
N THR A 350 -22.21 41.94 -4.51
CA THR A 350 -20.83 42.11 -4.97
C THR A 350 -20.03 40.82 -4.78
N PHE A 351 -18.99 40.64 -5.59
CA PHE A 351 -18.05 39.52 -5.56
C PHE A 351 -16.63 40.08 -5.54
N CYS A 352 -15.68 39.33 -5.00
CA CYS A 352 -14.28 39.73 -4.99
C CYS A 352 -13.37 38.58 -5.40
N PRO A 353 -12.24 38.86 -6.09
CA PRO A 353 -11.20 37.86 -6.30
C PRO A 353 -10.68 37.32 -4.97
N HIS A 354 -10.43 36.01 -4.92
CA HIS A 354 -9.76 35.33 -3.84
C HIS A 354 -8.82 34.30 -4.46
N ASP A 355 -7.75 34.75 -5.11
CA ASP A 355 -6.89 33.89 -5.93
C ASP A 355 -6.29 32.74 -5.12
N GLN A 356 -6.58 31.51 -5.55
CA GLN A 356 -6.08 30.25 -5.01
C GLN A 356 -5.42 29.41 -6.11
N ARG A 357 -5.08 30.01 -7.25
CA ARG A 357 -4.33 29.33 -8.31
C ARG A 357 -2.96 28.92 -7.79
N ILE A 358 -2.46 27.82 -8.32
CA ILE A 358 -1.16 27.29 -7.97
C ILE A 358 -0.16 27.83 -8.97
N GLU A 359 0.85 28.56 -8.50
CA GLU A 359 1.99 28.92 -9.34
C GLU A 359 2.72 27.67 -9.82
N VAL A 360 3.00 27.61 -11.12
CA VAL A 360 3.71 26.50 -11.74
C VAL A 360 5.15 26.49 -11.22
N PRO A 361 5.63 25.38 -10.61
CA PRO A 361 7.03 25.20 -10.21
C PRO A 361 7.99 25.32 -11.40
N SER A 362 9.28 25.49 -11.12
CA SER A 362 10.30 25.46 -12.18
C SER A 362 10.40 24.05 -12.79
N GLU A 363 10.83 23.96 -14.06
CA GLU A 363 11.03 22.66 -14.72
C GLU A 363 12.02 21.79 -13.95
N GLU A 364 13.05 22.35 -13.31
CA GLU A 364 13.98 21.60 -12.46
C GLU A 364 13.28 20.89 -11.29
N GLN A 365 12.35 21.58 -10.61
CA GLN A 365 11.57 20.99 -9.52
C GLN A 365 10.63 19.89 -10.03
N LEU A 366 10.04 20.09 -11.21
CA LEU A 366 9.15 19.09 -11.82
C LEU A 366 9.94 17.85 -12.23
N THR A 367 11.08 18.01 -12.91
CA THR A 367 11.95 16.90 -13.31
C THR A 367 12.38 16.08 -12.11
N ALA A 368 12.82 16.69 -11.02
CA ALA A 368 13.20 15.97 -9.81
C ALA A 368 12.07 15.10 -9.23
N ILE A 369 10.83 15.59 -9.26
CA ILE A 369 9.66 14.80 -8.80
C ILE A 369 9.29 13.70 -9.80
N MET A 370 9.41 13.97 -11.10
CA MET A 370 9.14 12.99 -12.17
C MET A 370 10.13 11.82 -12.09
N GLU A 371 11.43 12.11 -11.96
CA GLU A 371 12.48 11.11 -11.76
C GLU A 371 12.24 10.28 -10.50
N ARG A 372 11.83 10.93 -9.39
CA ARG A 372 11.47 10.21 -8.15
C ARG A 372 10.31 9.24 -8.34
N MET A 373 9.37 9.55 -9.24
CA MET A 373 8.25 8.67 -9.60
C MET A 373 8.63 7.63 -10.67
N GLY A 374 9.90 7.54 -11.06
CA GLY A 374 10.39 6.60 -12.08
C GLY A 374 10.09 7.05 -13.51
N LYS A 375 9.99 8.37 -13.77
CA LYS A 375 9.71 8.92 -15.09
C LYS A 375 10.91 9.72 -15.57
N PHE A 376 11.63 9.16 -16.54
CA PHE A 376 12.88 9.71 -17.06
C PHE A 376 12.73 10.22 -18.50
N ALA A 377 11.72 9.73 -19.22
CA ALA A 377 11.42 10.12 -20.59
C ALA A 377 9.92 10.40 -20.79
N PRO A 378 9.52 11.12 -21.86
CA PRO A 378 8.12 11.42 -22.16
C PRO A 378 7.22 10.17 -22.26
N GLU A 379 7.78 9.03 -22.67
CA GLU A 379 7.06 7.77 -22.79
C GLU A 379 6.64 7.18 -21.43
N ASP A 380 7.33 7.57 -20.35
CA ASP A 380 7.00 7.17 -18.97
C ASP A 380 5.80 7.99 -18.41
N GLU A 381 5.42 9.07 -19.08
CA GLU A 381 4.30 9.94 -18.71
C GLU A 381 2.95 9.35 -19.15
N LEU A 382 2.55 8.23 -18.55
CA LEU A 382 1.33 7.49 -18.93
C LEU A 382 0.01 8.29 -18.84
N ASN A 383 -0.01 9.38 -18.06
CA ASN A 383 -1.19 10.27 -17.88
C ASN A 383 -2.50 9.49 -17.58
N CYS A 384 -2.40 8.41 -16.81
CA CYS A 384 -3.51 7.45 -16.65
C CYS A 384 -4.62 7.90 -15.68
N GLY A 385 -4.46 9.02 -14.97
CA GLY A 385 -5.49 9.55 -14.06
C GLY A 385 -5.65 8.82 -12.71
N ALA A 386 -4.90 7.74 -12.46
CA ALA A 386 -5.09 6.88 -11.28
C ALA A 386 -4.84 7.60 -9.95
N CYS A 387 -3.86 8.51 -9.91
CA CYS A 387 -3.55 9.35 -8.74
C CYS A 387 -4.57 10.48 -8.52
N GLY A 388 -5.51 10.69 -9.44
CA GLY A 388 -6.52 11.74 -9.37
C GLY A 388 -6.15 13.07 -10.05
N TYR A 389 -5.03 13.12 -10.76
CA TYR A 389 -4.61 14.22 -11.64
C TYR A 389 -4.64 13.78 -13.09
N GLU A 390 -4.96 14.67 -14.03
CA GLU A 390 -5.15 14.29 -15.44
C GLU A 390 -3.82 13.97 -16.11
N THR A 391 -2.77 14.69 -15.74
CA THR A 391 -1.42 14.45 -16.24
C THR A 391 -0.42 14.16 -15.12
N CYS A 392 0.67 13.50 -15.50
CA CYS A 392 1.81 13.21 -14.62
C CYS A 392 2.45 14.50 -14.11
N ARG A 393 2.53 15.52 -14.98
CA ARG A 393 3.00 16.85 -14.65
C ARG A 393 2.09 17.56 -13.65
N GLU A 394 0.77 17.50 -13.80
CA GLU A 394 -0.16 18.03 -12.80
C GLU A 394 0.02 17.36 -11.42
N HIS A 395 0.24 16.05 -11.39
CA HIS A 395 0.54 15.33 -10.15
C HIS A 395 1.87 15.82 -9.55
N ALA A 396 2.92 16.00 -10.37
CA ALA A 396 4.19 16.54 -9.92
C ALA A 396 4.06 17.95 -9.34
N VAL A 397 3.32 18.84 -10.01
CA VAL A 397 2.99 20.19 -9.51
C VAL A 397 2.32 20.10 -8.13
N ALA A 398 1.34 19.19 -7.98
CA ALA A 398 0.65 19.00 -6.72
C ALA A 398 1.56 18.47 -5.60
N ILE A 399 2.52 17.59 -5.92
CA ILE A 399 3.53 17.10 -4.97
C ILE A 399 4.44 18.22 -4.49
N VAL A 400 4.97 19.05 -5.41
CA VAL A 400 5.85 20.18 -5.06
C VAL A 400 5.14 21.14 -4.08
N LYS A 401 3.83 21.30 -4.24
CA LYS A 401 3.01 22.19 -3.42
C LYS A 401 2.43 21.52 -2.16
N GLY A 402 2.81 20.28 -1.87
CA GLY A 402 2.37 19.54 -0.69
C GLY A 402 0.87 19.18 -0.69
N LEU A 403 0.25 19.10 -1.87
CA LEU A 403 -1.13 18.67 -2.04
C LEU A 403 -1.25 17.16 -2.30
N ALA A 404 -0.19 16.54 -2.81
CA ALA A 404 -0.15 15.14 -3.18
C ALA A 404 1.17 14.48 -2.75
N GLU A 405 1.18 13.16 -2.78
CA GLU A 405 2.33 12.32 -2.44
C GLU A 405 2.75 11.47 -3.66
N SER A 406 4.01 11.05 -3.71
CA SER A 406 4.53 10.24 -4.82
C SER A 406 3.91 8.84 -4.83
N GLU A 407 3.57 8.32 -3.66
CA GLU A 407 2.89 7.06 -3.38
C GLU A 407 1.46 7.01 -3.95
N MET A 408 0.92 8.14 -4.40
CA MET A 408 -0.34 8.16 -5.14
C MET A 408 -0.17 7.66 -6.58
N CYS A 409 1.06 7.65 -7.11
CA CYS A 409 1.35 7.12 -8.44
C CYS A 409 1.32 5.58 -8.40
N LEU A 410 0.30 5.00 -9.02
CA LEU A 410 0.07 3.55 -9.02
C LEU A 410 1.24 2.76 -9.68
N PRO A 411 1.73 3.11 -10.88
CA PRO A 411 2.87 2.43 -11.48
C PRO A 411 4.12 2.45 -10.58
N TYR A 412 4.46 3.63 -10.05
CA TYR A 412 5.58 3.82 -9.11
C TYR A 412 5.43 2.91 -7.89
N THR A 413 4.25 2.89 -7.27
CA THR A 413 4.00 2.08 -6.07
C THR A 413 4.09 0.58 -6.34
N ILE A 414 3.62 0.12 -7.51
CA ILE A 414 3.76 -1.29 -7.94
C ILE A 414 5.23 -1.66 -8.12
N GLU A 415 6.04 -0.77 -8.70
CA GLU A 415 7.47 -1.01 -8.89
C GLU A 415 8.23 -1.02 -7.56
N GLN A 416 7.94 -0.06 -6.67
CA GLN A 416 8.49 -0.05 -5.30
C GLN A 416 8.14 -1.35 -4.57
N LEU A 417 6.88 -1.80 -4.64
CA LEU A 417 6.46 -3.07 -4.03
C LEU A 417 7.24 -4.27 -4.59
N LYS A 418 7.45 -4.33 -5.92
CA LYS A 418 8.24 -5.40 -6.54
C LYS A 418 9.68 -5.39 -6.05
N ASN A 419 10.30 -4.22 -5.92
CA ASN A 419 11.68 -4.09 -5.46
C ASN A 419 11.80 -4.50 -3.98
N THR A 420 10.90 -4.03 -3.12
CA THR A 420 10.85 -4.44 -1.71
C THR A 420 10.62 -5.95 -1.55
N CYS A 421 9.74 -6.56 -2.36
CA CYS A 421 9.55 -8.01 -2.35
C CYS A 421 10.81 -8.79 -2.74
N LYS A 422 11.59 -8.30 -3.71
CA LYS A 422 12.87 -8.91 -4.11
C LYS A 422 13.91 -8.80 -2.99
N GLU A 423 14.03 -7.63 -2.37
CA GLU A 423 14.93 -7.40 -1.24
C GLU A 423 14.59 -8.29 -0.05
N LEU A 424 13.29 -8.41 0.28
CA LEU A 424 12.81 -9.27 1.34
C LEU A 424 13.09 -10.76 1.06
N ALA A 425 12.90 -11.21 -0.18
CA ALA A 425 13.20 -12.58 -0.58
C ALA A 425 14.71 -12.88 -0.42
N TYR A 426 15.57 -11.97 -0.86
CA TYR A 426 17.02 -12.09 -0.71
C TYR A 426 17.44 -12.15 0.77
N SER A 427 16.88 -11.28 1.61
CA SER A 427 17.17 -11.26 3.06
C SER A 427 16.72 -12.55 3.75
N ASN A 428 15.55 -13.09 3.39
CA ASN A 428 15.08 -14.37 3.94
C ASN A 428 15.96 -15.55 3.52
N GLU A 429 16.46 -15.59 2.28
CA GLU A 429 17.37 -16.64 1.81
C GLU A 429 18.71 -16.60 2.56
N GLN A 430 19.28 -15.40 2.77
CA GLN A 430 20.48 -15.22 3.57
C GLN A 430 20.27 -15.67 5.03
N LEU A 431 19.13 -15.34 5.62
CA LEU A 431 18.80 -15.73 6.99
C LEU A 431 18.73 -17.26 7.12
N ALA A 432 18.06 -17.93 6.18
CA ALA A 432 17.94 -19.39 6.17
C ALA A 432 19.32 -20.08 6.06
N SER A 433 20.18 -19.62 5.15
CA SER A 433 21.54 -20.15 5.01
C SER A 433 22.38 -19.96 6.28
N THR A 434 22.25 -18.78 6.92
CA THR A 434 22.97 -18.47 8.16
C THR A 434 22.50 -19.34 9.32
N GLN A 435 21.19 -19.57 9.44
CA GLN A 435 20.62 -20.45 10.48
C GLN A 435 21.08 -21.91 10.31
N GLU A 436 21.12 -22.43 9.09
CA GLU A 436 21.59 -23.79 8.83
C GLU A 436 23.07 -23.95 9.18
N ALA A 437 23.91 -22.97 8.82
CA ALA A 437 25.31 -22.95 9.21
C ALA A 437 25.51 -22.91 10.74
N LEU A 438 24.69 -22.12 11.44
CA LEU A 438 24.74 -22.01 12.90
C LEU A 438 24.34 -23.33 13.59
N MET A 439 23.28 -23.98 13.10
CA MET A 439 22.81 -25.27 13.64
C MET A 439 23.86 -26.38 13.45
N GLN A 440 24.55 -26.42 12.30
CA GLN A 440 25.67 -27.34 12.09
C GLN A 440 26.85 -27.04 13.03
N SER A 441 27.18 -25.77 13.23
CA SER A 441 28.24 -25.35 14.14
C SER A 441 27.94 -25.73 15.59
N GLU A 442 26.71 -25.52 16.07
CA GLU A 442 26.26 -25.87 17.41
C GLU A 442 26.32 -27.39 17.65
N LYS A 443 25.86 -28.18 16.67
CA LYS A 443 25.94 -29.65 16.72
C LYS A 443 27.38 -30.13 16.87
N LEU A 444 28.31 -29.57 16.10
CA LEU A 444 29.73 -29.93 16.16
C LEU A 444 30.36 -29.53 17.50
N ALA A 445 30.03 -28.33 18.02
CA ALA A 445 30.56 -27.86 19.30
C ALA A 445 30.08 -28.74 20.48
N SER A 446 28.79 -29.09 20.50
CA SER A 446 28.21 -29.98 21.53
C SER A 446 28.83 -31.38 21.51
N MET A 447 29.01 -31.97 20.32
CA MET A 447 29.70 -33.26 20.18
C MET A 447 31.15 -33.19 20.66
N GLY A 448 31.86 -32.09 20.41
CA GLY A 448 33.23 -31.90 20.87
C GLY A 448 33.36 -31.85 22.40
N GLN A 449 32.45 -31.15 23.08
CA GLN A 449 32.45 -31.07 24.55
C GLN A 449 32.19 -32.43 25.21
N LEU A 450 31.18 -33.18 24.73
CA LEU A 450 30.85 -34.50 25.26
C LEU A 450 31.99 -35.50 25.07
N ALA A 451 32.62 -35.51 23.90
CA ALA A 451 33.76 -36.37 23.61
C ALA A 451 34.96 -36.12 24.53
N ALA A 452 35.24 -34.85 24.85
CA ALA A 452 36.34 -34.49 25.76
C ALA A 452 36.11 -34.97 27.21
N GLY A 453 34.88 -34.84 27.71
CA GLY A 453 34.50 -35.32 29.05
C GLY A 453 34.56 -36.84 29.17
N ILE A 454 33.91 -37.54 28.23
CA ILE A 454 33.91 -39.01 28.18
C ILE A 454 35.34 -39.55 28.11
N ALA A 455 36.19 -38.94 27.29
CA ALA A 455 37.55 -39.43 27.14
C ALA A 455 38.41 -39.29 28.39
N HIS A 456 38.22 -38.22 29.17
CA HIS A 456 38.93 -38.05 30.44
C HIS A 456 38.45 -39.08 31.48
N GLU A 457 37.14 -39.30 31.57
CA GLU A 457 36.56 -40.21 32.56
C GLU A 457 36.78 -41.69 32.24
N VAL A 458 36.87 -42.08 30.97
CA VAL A 458 37.10 -43.47 30.54
C VAL A 458 38.58 -43.84 30.50
N ASN A 459 39.48 -42.92 30.13
CA ASN A 459 40.91 -43.21 30.10
C ASN A 459 41.49 -43.51 31.51
N ASN A 460 40.92 -42.91 32.55
CA ASN A 460 41.37 -43.10 33.93
C ASN A 460 41.20 -44.56 34.44
N PRO A 461 40.00 -45.17 34.40
CA PRO A 461 39.83 -46.57 34.80
C PRO A 461 40.56 -47.53 33.86
N LEU A 462 40.59 -47.27 32.55
CA LEU A 462 41.36 -48.10 31.61
C LEU A 462 42.86 -48.11 31.91
N GLY A 463 43.42 -46.95 32.28
CA GLY A 463 44.81 -46.86 32.72
C GLY A 463 45.10 -47.73 33.95
N THR A 464 44.15 -47.78 34.88
CA THR A 464 44.25 -48.63 36.09
C THR A 464 44.17 -50.12 35.74
N VAL A 465 43.23 -50.51 34.87
CA VAL A 465 43.08 -51.90 34.38
C VAL A 465 44.35 -52.34 33.66
N LEU A 466 44.88 -51.54 32.74
CA LEU A 466 46.11 -51.83 32.02
C LEU A 466 47.30 -51.99 32.97
N MET A 467 47.47 -51.07 33.93
CA MET A 467 48.59 -51.10 34.87
C MET A 467 48.57 -52.36 35.75
N LEU A 468 47.42 -52.69 36.35
CA LEU A 468 47.29 -53.90 37.17
C LEU A 468 47.44 -55.18 36.34
N SER A 469 46.89 -55.20 35.12
CA SER A 469 47.01 -56.36 34.23
C SER A 469 48.46 -56.59 33.79
N HIS A 470 49.22 -55.53 33.51
CA HIS A 470 50.65 -55.64 33.22
C HIS A 470 51.48 -56.12 34.41
N LEU A 471 51.19 -55.65 35.63
CA LEU A 471 51.87 -56.16 36.84
C LEU A 471 51.61 -57.66 37.05
N LEU A 472 50.35 -58.10 36.90
CA LEU A 472 50.01 -59.52 37.00
C LEU A 472 50.63 -60.36 35.88
N LEU A 473 50.80 -59.79 34.67
CA LEU A 473 51.54 -60.43 33.58
C LEU A 473 53.04 -60.57 33.89
N GLU A 474 53.65 -59.70 34.69
CA GLU A 474 55.06 -59.87 35.09
C GLU A 474 55.23 -61.03 36.08
N GLU A 475 54.23 -61.29 36.92
CA GLU A 475 54.24 -62.35 37.94
C GLU A 475 53.73 -63.72 37.43
N ALA A 476 52.98 -63.74 36.31
CA ALA A 476 52.38 -64.96 35.76
C ALA A 476 53.40 -65.87 35.04
N ALA A 477 53.39 -67.17 35.35
CA ALA A 477 54.20 -68.17 34.67
C ALA A 477 53.93 -68.20 33.15
N VAL A 478 55.00 -68.44 32.36
CA VAL A 478 55.03 -68.26 30.89
C VAL A 478 53.99 -69.13 30.15
N GLU A 479 53.66 -70.30 30.68
CA GLU A 479 52.69 -71.25 30.09
C GLU A 479 51.44 -71.44 30.97
N SER A 480 50.91 -70.36 31.57
CA SER A 480 49.68 -70.43 32.37
C SER A 480 48.47 -69.85 31.63
N GLU A 481 47.31 -70.52 31.79
CA GLU A 481 45.99 -70.03 31.31
C GLU A 481 45.71 -68.60 31.81
N MET A 482 46.15 -68.28 33.04
CA MET A 482 46.06 -66.94 33.62
C MET A 482 46.81 -65.87 32.78
N ARG A 483 47.92 -66.22 32.13
CA ARG A 483 48.66 -65.30 31.27
C ARG A 483 47.93 -65.02 29.96
N GLU A 484 47.23 -66.01 29.40
CA GLU A 484 46.38 -65.83 28.22
C GLU A 484 45.19 -64.91 28.52
N ASP A 485 44.51 -65.13 29.65
CA ASP A 485 43.40 -64.28 30.10
C ASP A 485 43.84 -62.83 30.35
N LEU A 486 45.00 -62.63 30.99
CA LEU A 486 45.55 -61.29 31.23
C LEU A 486 45.93 -60.57 29.94
N ASN A 487 46.49 -61.29 28.95
CA ASN A 487 46.77 -60.72 27.62
C ASN A 487 45.48 -60.29 26.91
N LEU A 488 44.39 -61.06 27.06
CA LEU A 488 43.08 -60.68 26.53
C LEU A 488 42.57 -59.39 27.19
N ILE A 489 42.66 -59.26 28.52
CA ILE A 489 42.26 -58.06 29.26
C ILE A 489 43.05 -56.82 28.78
N VAL A 490 44.38 -56.96 28.65
CA VAL A 490 45.23 -55.88 28.13
C VAL A 490 44.79 -55.46 26.72
N SER A 491 44.56 -56.44 25.84
CA SER A 491 44.17 -56.17 24.45
C SER A 491 42.83 -55.43 24.33
N GLU A 492 41.84 -55.78 25.16
CA GLU A 492 40.54 -55.13 25.16
C GLU A 492 40.59 -53.75 25.84
N ALA A 493 41.38 -53.59 26.91
CA ALA A 493 41.56 -52.29 27.54
C ALA A 493 42.29 -51.29 26.62
N ASP A 494 43.30 -51.73 25.88
CA ASP A 494 43.97 -50.91 24.87
C ASP A 494 43.05 -50.58 23.69
N ARG A 495 42.17 -51.51 23.31
CA ARG A 495 41.15 -51.27 22.30
C ARG A 495 40.17 -50.18 22.73
N CYS A 496 39.65 -50.24 23.96
CA CYS A 496 38.80 -49.18 24.50
C CYS A 496 39.54 -47.83 24.52
N LYS A 497 40.82 -47.81 24.92
CA LYS A 497 41.65 -46.60 24.94
C LYS A 497 41.86 -46.02 23.54
N LYS A 498 42.03 -46.85 22.51
CA LYS A 498 42.12 -46.42 21.10
C LYS A 498 40.82 -45.81 20.59
N ILE A 499 39.67 -46.41 20.91
CA ILE A 499 38.35 -45.88 20.53
C ILE A 499 38.13 -44.50 21.15
N VAL A 500 38.39 -44.39 22.45
CA VAL A 500 38.26 -43.14 23.21
C VAL A 500 39.22 -42.06 22.71
N SER A 501 40.46 -42.42 22.42
CA SER A 501 41.46 -41.49 21.85
C SER A 501 41.08 -41.02 20.45
N GLY A 502 40.48 -41.89 19.63
CA GLY A 502 39.92 -41.52 18.32
C GLY A 502 38.77 -40.53 18.43
N LEU A 503 37.88 -40.71 19.42
CA LEU A 503 36.81 -39.76 19.73
C LEU A 503 37.36 -38.40 20.17
N LEU A 504 38.39 -38.39 21.00
CA LEU A 504 39.04 -37.17 21.48
C LEU A 504 39.77 -36.42 20.35
N GLN A 505 40.46 -37.13 19.44
CA GLN A 505 41.11 -36.50 18.29
C GLN A 505 40.10 -35.83 17.35
N PHE A 506 38.94 -36.45 17.12
CA PHE A 506 37.83 -35.86 16.38
C PHE A 506 37.32 -34.56 17.03
N ALA A 507 37.35 -34.48 18.37
CA ALA A 507 36.86 -33.34 19.13
C ALA A 507 37.90 -32.22 19.38
N ARG A 508 39.20 -32.53 19.48
CA ARG A 508 40.23 -31.60 19.98
C ARG A 508 40.96 -30.77 18.92
N LYS A 509 40.89 -31.10 17.62
CA LYS A 509 41.62 -30.35 16.58
C LYS A 509 40.68 -29.55 15.68
N ASN A 510 40.17 -28.43 16.20
CA ASN A 510 39.43 -27.43 15.39
C ASN A 510 40.33 -26.31 14.84
N LYS A 511 41.64 -26.36 15.05
CA LYS A 511 42.59 -25.38 14.51
C LYS A 511 43.50 -26.06 13.48
N VAL A 512 43.40 -25.63 12.24
CA VAL A 512 44.28 -26.04 11.13
C VAL A 512 45.52 -25.17 11.17
N ASP A 513 46.70 -25.78 11.22
CA ASP A 513 47.97 -25.07 11.11
C ASP A 513 48.44 -25.10 9.66
N PHE A 514 48.11 -24.04 8.91
CA PHE A 514 48.42 -23.96 7.48
C PHE A 514 49.91 -23.63 7.29
N GLU A 515 50.65 -24.57 6.69
CA GLU A 515 52.01 -24.35 6.20
C GLU A 515 52.07 -24.59 4.69
N SER A 516 53.05 -23.98 4.00
CA SER A 516 53.30 -24.30 2.59
C SER A 516 54.02 -25.64 2.52
N VAL A 517 53.36 -26.64 1.92
CA VAL A 517 53.87 -28.01 1.87
C VAL A 517 53.87 -28.52 0.44
N ASP A 518 54.94 -29.22 0.06
CA ASP A 518 54.96 -30.02 -1.16
C ASP A 518 54.11 -31.29 -0.94
N VAL A 519 53.01 -31.41 -1.69
CA VAL A 519 52.08 -32.53 -1.57
C VAL A 519 52.74 -33.88 -1.88
N ARG A 520 53.82 -33.89 -2.67
CA ARG A 520 54.61 -35.10 -2.96
C ARG A 520 55.28 -35.64 -1.70
N GLU A 521 55.74 -34.76 -0.81
CA GLU A 521 56.34 -35.17 0.47
C GLU A 521 55.30 -35.83 1.38
N ILE A 522 54.08 -35.31 1.40
CA ILE A 522 52.99 -35.88 2.20
C ILE A 522 52.66 -37.29 1.71
N VAL A 523 52.52 -37.47 0.39
CA VAL A 523 52.26 -38.80 -0.20
C VAL A 523 53.41 -39.76 0.05
N ALA A 524 54.67 -39.34 -0.14
CA ALA A 524 55.86 -40.16 0.10
C ALA A 524 56.04 -40.55 1.57
N ARG A 525 55.60 -39.70 2.51
CA ARG A 525 55.55 -40.02 3.95
C ARG A 525 54.47 -41.05 4.25
N CYS A 526 53.28 -40.86 3.67
CA CYS A 526 52.16 -41.79 3.83
C CYS A 526 52.50 -43.19 3.30
N THR A 527 53.09 -43.27 2.10
CA THR A 527 53.44 -44.55 1.45
C THR A 527 54.52 -45.32 2.19
N ARG A 528 55.51 -44.64 2.80
CA ARG A 528 56.52 -45.28 3.65
C ARG A 528 55.96 -45.83 4.97
N ALA A 529 54.91 -45.23 5.50
CA ALA A 529 54.27 -45.66 6.75
C ALA A 529 53.20 -46.75 6.55
N LEU A 530 52.85 -47.06 5.31
CA LEU A 530 51.83 -48.06 4.97
C LEU A 530 52.43 -49.48 5.03
N HIS A 531 51.89 -50.30 5.92
CA HIS A 531 52.17 -51.73 5.95
C HIS A 531 51.19 -52.45 5.00
N ALA A 532 51.59 -52.66 3.75
CA ALA A 532 50.81 -53.40 2.76
C ALA A 532 51.27 -54.87 2.65
N PRO A 533 50.36 -55.84 2.52
CA PRO A 533 50.71 -57.22 2.18
C PRO A 533 51.39 -57.31 0.82
N GLU A 534 52.25 -58.31 0.60
CA GLU A 534 52.91 -58.56 -0.71
C GLU A 534 51.93 -58.74 -1.88
N SER A 535 50.67 -59.08 -1.58
CA SER A 535 49.59 -59.24 -2.56
C SER A 535 48.99 -57.92 -3.06
N VAL A 536 49.38 -56.76 -2.52
CA VAL A 536 48.87 -55.43 -2.92
C VAL A 536 49.96 -54.61 -3.60
N GLU A 537 49.76 -54.29 -4.89
CA GLU A 537 50.67 -53.42 -5.64
C GLU A 537 50.30 -51.94 -5.41
N ILE A 538 51.27 -51.15 -4.92
CA ILE A 538 51.09 -49.71 -4.69
C ILE A 538 51.69 -48.92 -5.84
N HIS A 539 50.85 -48.16 -6.56
CA HIS A 539 51.29 -47.18 -7.55
C HIS A 539 51.08 -45.76 -7.06
N VAL A 540 52.14 -44.96 -7.16
CA VAL A 540 52.09 -43.54 -6.86
C VAL A 540 52.41 -42.76 -8.13
N ALA A 541 51.56 -41.81 -8.47
CA ALA A 541 51.75 -40.94 -9.62
C ALA A 541 51.45 -39.49 -9.24
N HIS A 542 52.24 -38.58 -9.79
CA HIS A 542 52.09 -37.14 -9.60
C HIS A 542 51.93 -36.49 -10.97
N GLU A 543 50.80 -35.85 -11.20
CA GLU A 543 50.46 -35.18 -12.45
C GLU A 543 50.34 -33.66 -12.25
N GLY A 544 50.94 -32.88 -13.15
CA GLY A 544 50.89 -31.41 -13.14
C GLY A 544 52.04 -30.75 -12.37
N ASP A 545 52.25 -29.46 -12.66
CA ASP A 545 53.40 -28.68 -12.17
C ASP A 545 53.16 -28.02 -10.79
N TYR A 546 51.96 -28.17 -10.24
CA TYR A 546 51.48 -27.45 -9.07
C TYR A 546 51.49 -28.31 -7.81
N THR A 547 52.70 -28.49 -7.25
CA THR A 547 52.94 -29.42 -6.14
C THR A 547 52.92 -28.78 -4.75
N GLU A 548 52.94 -27.44 -4.65
CA GLU A 548 52.87 -26.72 -3.37
C GLU A 548 51.44 -26.24 -3.06
N ALA A 549 51.00 -26.44 -1.80
CA ALA A 549 49.72 -25.96 -1.27
C ALA A 549 49.84 -25.57 0.22
N GLU A 550 49.07 -24.57 0.65
CA GLU A 550 48.92 -24.19 2.06
C GLU A 550 47.99 -25.19 2.78
N LEU A 551 48.54 -26.12 3.55
CA LEU A 551 47.84 -27.24 4.19
C LEU A 551 48.42 -27.55 5.58
N ASP A 552 47.67 -28.23 6.44
CA ASP A 552 48.22 -28.88 7.64
C ASP A 552 48.75 -30.27 7.27
N ARG A 553 50.08 -30.39 7.22
CA ARG A 553 50.79 -31.60 6.79
C ARG A 553 50.37 -32.86 7.53
N ASP A 554 50.13 -32.76 8.84
CA ASP A 554 49.82 -33.92 9.67
C ASP A 554 48.35 -34.33 9.53
N GLN A 555 47.44 -33.36 9.44
CA GLN A 555 46.03 -33.66 9.18
C GLN A 555 45.82 -34.27 7.79
N ILE A 556 46.48 -33.75 6.75
CA ILE A 556 46.36 -34.32 5.39
C ILE A 556 47.04 -35.69 5.30
N ALA A 557 48.18 -35.91 5.98
CA ALA A 557 48.76 -37.24 6.07
C ALA A 557 47.82 -38.24 6.79
N GLN A 558 47.06 -37.79 7.79
CA GLN A 558 46.04 -38.62 8.44
C GLN A 558 44.89 -38.97 7.49
N VAL A 559 44.41 -38.01 6.68
CA VAL A 559 43.40 -38.27 5.63
C VAL A 559 43.88 -39.36 4.67
N LEU A 560 45.09 -39.20 4.12
CA LEU A 560 45.67 -40.15 3.17
C LEU A 560 45.89 -41.53 3.79
N THR A 561 46.40 -41.58 5.03
CA THR A 561 46.59 -42.85 5.75
C THR A 561 45.27 -43.58 5.96
N ASN A 562 44.23 -42.86 6.39
CA ASN A 562 42.89 -43.44 6.59
C ASN A 562 42.30 -44.00 5.29
N LEU A 563 42.44 -43.26 4.18
CA LEU A 563 41.95 -43.69 2.87
C LEU A 563 42.73 -44.92 2.37
N ALA A 564 44.06 -44.89 2.45
CA ALA A 564 44.92 -45.98 2.01
C ALA A 564 44.76 -47.26 2.85
N SER A 565 44.66 -47.15 4.18
CA SER A 565 44.39 -48.32 5.03
C SER A 565 43.00 -48.92 4.80
N ASN A 566 41.99 -48.10 4.47
CA ASN A 566 40.68 -48.61 4.07
C ASN A 566 40.71 -49.30 2.71
N ALA A 567 41.47 -48.76 1.75
CA ALA A 567 41.68 -49.37 0.45
C ALA A 567 42.36 -50.74 0.54
N ILE A 568 43.44 -50.86 1.33
CA ILE A 568 44.14 -52.14 1.55
C ILE A 568 43.20 -53.16 2.20
N ALA A 569 42.43 -52.76 3.21
CA ALA A 569 41.47 -53.65 3.88
C ALA A 569 40.34 -54.12 2.94
N ALA A 570 40.04 -53.37 1.88
CA ALA A 570 39.04 -53.75 0.87
C ALA A 570 39.57 -54.74 -0.18
N MET A 571 40.87 -55.08 -0.16
CA MET A 571 41.55 -55.97 -1.11
C MET A 571 42.12 -57.24 -0.42
N PRO A 572 41.28 -58.10 0.21
CA PRO A 572 41.76 -59.25 0.96
C PRO A 572 42.46 -60.32 0.10
N GLN A 573 42.17 -60.39 -1.20
CA GLN A 573 42.81 -61.31 -2.15
C GLN A 573 43.99 -60.68 -2.91
N GLY A 574 44.44 -59.50 -2.49
CA GLY A 574 45.37 -58.69 -3.26
C GLY A 574 44.69 -57.79 -4.28
N GLY A 575 45.46 -56.90 -4.90
CA GLY A 575 44.94 -55.91 -5.85
C GLY A 575 45.88 -54.73 -6.04
N LYS A 576 45.35 -53.65 -6.62
CA LYS A 576 46.11 -52.45 -6.96
C LYS A 576 45.60 -51.25 -6.18
N LEU A 577 46.46 -50.63 -5.36
CA LEU A 577 46.24 -49.33 -4.74
C LEU A 577 46.93 -48.25 -5.58
N SER A 578 46.16 -47.31 -6.12
CA SER A 578 46.70 -46.17 -6.88
C SER A 578 46.48 -44.87 -6.09
N ILE A 579 47.56 -44.15 -5.79
CA ILE A 579 47.52 -42.81 -5.19
C ILE A 579 48.02 -41.81 -6.24
N LEU A 580 47.11 -41.00 -6.76
CA LEU A 580 47.39 -39.99 -7.77
C LEU A 580 47.20 -38.60 -7.19
N THR A 581 48.19 -37.71 -7.35
CA THR A 581 48.02 -36.29 -7.04
C THR A 581 47.96 -35.49 -8.32
N ASN A 582 47.00 -34.58 -8.42
CA ASN A 582 46.89 -33.65 -9.55
C ASN A 582 46.56 -32.25 -9.01
N GLY A 583 46.98 -31.19 -9.67
CA GLY A 583 46.66 -29.83 -9.25
C GLY A 583 46.58 -28.85 -10.42
N ASP A 584 45.89 -27.74 -10.18
CA ASP A 584 45.84 -26.58 -11.06
C ASP A 584 46.29 -25.32 -10.28
N ALA A 585 46.10 -24.12 -10.84
CA ALA A 585 46.50 -22.87 -10.19
C ALA A 585 45.79 -22.66 -8.83
N ASP A 586 44.57 -23.16 -8.68
CA ASP A 586 43.69 -22.85 -7.55
C ASP A 586 43.51 -24.02 -6.58
N LYS A 587 43.63 -25.26 -7.07
CA LYS A 587 43.25 -26.47 -6.31
C LYS A 587 44.29 -27.58 -6.42
N VAL A 588 44.39 -28.38 -5.37
CA VAL A 588 45.12 -29.64 -5.33
C VAL A 588 44.17 -30.80 -5.06
N ARG A 589 44.39 -31.92 -5.74
CA ARG A 589 43.56 -33.12 -5.71
C ARG A 589 44.40 -34.33 -5.30
N PHE A 590 43.89 -35.10 -4.35
CA PHE A 590 44.40 -36.43 -3.99
C PHE A 590 43.35 -37.47 -4.39
N ILE A 591 43.73 -38.42 -5.24
CA ILE A 591 42.87 -39.48 -5.75
C ILE A 591 43.43 -40.80 -5.24
N VAL A 592 42.67 -41.50 -4.40
CA VAL A 592 43.03 -42.81 -3.85
C VAL A 592 42.07 -43.84 -4.41
N SER A 593 42.58 -44.76 -5.24
CA SER A 593 41.78 -45.77 -5.96
C SER A 593 42.22 -47.18 -5.61
N ASP A 594 41.26 -48.05 -5.31
CA ASP A 594 41.46 -49.47 -5.02
C ASP A 594 40.70 -50.37 -6.01
N THR A 595 41.20 -51.58 -6.24
CA THR A 595 40.53 -52.62 -7.04
C THR A 595 39.86 -53.67 -6.16
N GLY A 596 39.40 -53.27 -4.98
CA GLY A 596 38.82 -54.15 -3.97
C GLY A 596 37.35 -54.51 -4.23
N ILE A 597 36.67 -54.93 -3.17
CA ILE A 597 35.27 -55.38 -3.24
C ILE A 597 34.25 -54.25 -3.50
N GLY A 598 34.67 -52.99 -3.40
CA GLY A 598 33.81 -51.82 -3.54
C GLY A 598 32.81 -51.60 -2.40
N ILE A 599 32.04 -50.52 -2.48
CA ILE A 599 31.09 -50.04 -1.47
C ILE A 599 29.66 -50.14 -2.03
N PRO A 600 28.76 -50.93 -1.40
CA PRO A 600 27.37 -51.03 -1.81
C PRO A 600 26.63 -49.69 -1.80
N LEU A 601 25.70 -49.49 -2.75
CA LEU A 601 24.96 -48.22 -2.92
C LEU A 601 24.24 -47.76 -1.64
N ALA A 602 23.68 -48.70 -0.87
CA ALA A 602 22.98 -48.44 0.39
C ALA A 602 23.88 -47.82 1.48
N ASN A 603 25.20 -48.09 1.44
CA ASN A 603 26.15 -47.65 2.44
C ASN A 603 26.82 -46.32 2.08
N ARG A 604 26.80 -45.90 0.80
CA ARG A 604 27.50 -44.70 0.32
C ARG A 604 27.15 -43.40 1.08
N LYS A 605 25.91 -43.25 1.53
CA LYS A 605 25.48 -42.07 2.31
C LYS A 605 25.93 -42.11 3.77
N LYS A 606 26.21 -43.32 4.29
CA LYS A 606 26.53 -43.58 5.69
C LYS A 606 28.03 -43.66 5.98
N ILE A 607 28.88 -43.79 4.95
CA ILE A 607 30.33 -44.00 5.14
C ILE A 607 31.04 -42.85 5.88
N PHE A 608 30.47 -41.65 5.86
CA PHE A 608 30.99 -40.49 6.59
C PHE A 608 30.29 -40.25 7.93
N GLU A 609 29.29 -41.07 8.29
CA GLU A 609 28.66 -41.03 9.61
C GLU A 609 29.65 -41.62 10.65
N PRO A 610 29.85 -40.94 11.80
CA PRO A 610 30.70 -41.47 12.86
C PRO A 610 30.26 -42.85 13.32
N PHE A 611 31.22 -43.74 13.62
CA PHE A 611 31.02 -45.13 14.06
C PHE A 611 30.42 -46.10 13.04
N PHE A 612 30.11 -45.64 11.82
CA PHE A 612 29.71 -46.54 10.76
C PHE A 612 30.91 -47.38 10.29
N THR A 613 30.81 -48.70 10.39
CA THR A 613 31.82 -49.63 9.86
C THR A 613 31.18 -50.90 9.32
N THR A 614 31.77 -51.45 8.26
CA THR A 614 31.39 -52.75 7.68
C THR A 614 32.35 -53.86 8.06
N LYS A 615 33.35 -53.58 8.92
CA LYS A 615 34.34 -54.55 9.38
C LYS A 615 33.79 -55.40 10.55
N PRO A 616 34.29 -56.63 10.76
CA PRO A 616 33.95 -57.43 11.94
C PRO A 616 34.18 -56.68 13.25
N ALA A 617 33.41 -57.03 14.28
CA ALA A 617 33.47 -56.39 15.59
C ALA A 617 34.88 -56.59 16.20
N GLY A 618 35.70 -55.54 16.19
CA GLY A 618 37.13 -55.65 16.58
C GLY A 618 38.06 -54.90 15.66
N GLU A 619 37.75 -54.88 14.36
CA GLU A 619 38.71 -54.53 13.31
C GLU A 619 38.55 -53.11 12.75
N GLY A 620 37.56 -52.35 13.25
CA GLY A 620 37.31 -50.98 12.80
C GLY A 620 36.54 -50.14 13.82
N THR A 621 36.97 -48.90 14.03
CA THR A 621 36.31 -47.92 14.92
C THR A 621 35.18 -47.15 14.24
N GLY A 622 35.08 -47.20 12.91
CA GLY A 622 34.12 -46.42 12.12
C GLY A 622 34.34 -44.90 12.15
N LEU A 623 35.46 -44.43 12.69
CA LEU A 623 35.75 -42.99 12.83
C LEU A 623 36.63 -42.43 11.70
N GLY A 624 37.41 -43.27 11.01
CA GLY A 624 38.45 -42.81 10.07
C GLY A 624 37.91 -41.94 8.92
N LEU A 625 36.83 -42.36 8.25
CA LEU A 625 36.25 -41.61 7.14
C LEU A 625 35.52 -40.34 7.61
N ALA A 626 34.86 -40.37 8.77
CA ALA A 626 34.23 -39.20 9.38
C ALA A 626 35.28 -38.14 9.79
N VAL A 627 36.42 -38.57 10.33
CA VAL A 627 37.58 -37.71 10.61
C VAL A 627 38.14 -37.13 9.31
N SER A 628 38.31 -37.95 8.27
CA SER A 628 38.79 -37.47 6.97
C SER A 628 37.85 -36.42 6.36
N TYR A 629 36.53 -36.62 6.47
CA TYR A 629 35.53 -35.64 6.03
C TYR A 629 35.67 -34.32 6.79
N GLY A 630 35.80 -34.37 8.11
CA GLY A 630 35.98 -33.18 8.96
C GLY A 630 37.25 -32.40 8.60
N ILE A 631 38.39 -33.09 8.47
CA ILE A 631 39.68 -32.48 8.09
C ILE A 631 39.56 -31.78 6.73
N VAL A 632 38.99 -32.44 5.72
CA VAL A 632 38.84 -31.87 4.37
C VAL A 632 37.95 -30.63 4.40
N LYS A 633 36.86 -30.62 5.17
CA LYS A 633 35.99 -29.45 5.31
C LYS A 633 36.64 -28.29 6.06
N MET A 634 37.46 -28.56 7.08
CA MET A 634 38.24 -27.53 7.78
C MET A 634 39.30 -26.88 6.88
N HIS A 635 39.77 -27.59 5.85
CA HIS A 635 40.64 -27.05 4.80
C HIS A 635 39.86 -26.40 3.64
N HIS A 636 38.56 -26.12 3.82
CA HIS A 636 37.67 -25.58 2.78
C HIS A 636 37.59 -26.44 1.50
N GLY A 637 37.80 -27.74 1.64
CA GLY A 637 37.82 -28.70 0.56
C GLY A 637 36.55 -29.54 0.41
N ASP A 638 36.62 -30.49 -0.51
CA ASP A 638 35.57 -31.47 -0.77
C ASP A 638 36.13 -32.88 -0.93
N ILE A 639 35.38 -33.89 -0.48
CA ILE A 639 35.73 -35.31 -0.62
C ILE A 639 34.57 -36.05 -1.30
N LYS A 640 34.87 -36.73 -2.41
CA LYS A 640 33.90 -37.51 -3.19
C LYS A 640 34.32 -38.97 -3.25
N VAL A 641 33.33 -39.86 -3.38
CA VAL A 641 33.55 -41.30 -3.54
C VAL A 641 32.78 -41.82 -4.75
N GLU A 642 33.47 -42.56 -5.60
CA GLU A 642 32.92 -43.37 -6.67
C GLU A 642 33.29 -44.82 -6.38
N SER A 643 32.35 -45.76 -6.43
CA SER A 643 32.66 -47.14 -6.03
C SER A 643 31.72 -48.14 -6.65
N ASN A 644 32.21 -49.27 -7.14
CA ASN A 644 31.39 -50.34 -7.68
C ASN A 644 31.56 -51.62 -6.85
N ALA A 645 30.48 -52.08 -6.22
CA ALA A 645 30.44 -53.35 -5.48
C ALA A 645 29.75 -54.49 -6.25
N ASN A 646 29.30 -54.23 -7.49
CA ASN A 646 28.63 -55.23 -8.32
C ASN A 646 29.55 -55.70 -9.44
N ALA A 647 30.11 -56.91 -9.28
CA ALA A 647 30.98 -57.54 -10.29
C ALA A 647 30.29 -57.75 -11.65
N ALA A 648 28.94 -57.84 -11.70
CA ALA A 648 28.19 -57.95 -12.95
C ALA A 648 28.03 -56.60 -13.69
N ALA A 649 28.28 -55.47 -13.04
CA ALA A 649 28.12 -54.13 -13.61
C ALA A 649 29.46 -53.52 -14.09
N GLY A 650 30.59 -54.19 -13.88
CA GLY A 650 31.93 -53.71 -14.22
C GLY A 650 32.98 -54.11 -13.17
N PRO A 651 34.24 -53.63 -13.31
CA PRO A 651 35.29 -53.88 -12.31
C PRO A 651 34.88 -53.34 -10.95
N THR A 652 35.17 -54.10 -9.89
CA THR A 652 34.89 -53.68 -8.51
C THR A 652 36.05 -52.85 -7.95
N GLY A 653 35.73 -51.92 -7.06
CA GLY A 653 36.72 -51.02 -6.46
C GLY A 653 36.11 -49.70 -6.01
N SER A 654 36.91 -48.87 -5.35
CA SER A 654 36.51 -47.53 -4.91
C SER A 654 37.57 -46.49 -5.22
N THR A 655 37.12 -45.28 -5.56
CA THR A 655 37.95 -44.11 -5.83
C THR A 655 37.47 -42.96 -4.96
N PHE A 656 38.34 -42.50 -4.06
CA PHE A 656 38.13 -41.31 -3.25
C PHE A 656 38.90 -40.14 -3.86
N THR A 657 38.20 -39.04 -4.12
CA THR A 657 38.76 -37.80 -4.66
C THR A 657 38.64 -36.70 -3.62
N VAL A 658 39.77 -36.30 -3.04
CA VAL A 658 39.89 -35.17 -2.11
C VAL A 658 40.36 -33.95 -2.90
N THR A 659 39.63 -32.83 -2.83
CA THR A 659 39.96 -31.57 -3.51
C THR A 659 40.11 -30.46 -2.47
N LEU A 660 41.28 -29.82 -2.41
CA LEU A 660 41.60 -28.74 -1.47
C LEU A 660 42.03 -27.47 -2.24
N PRO A 661 41.73 -26.26 -1.76
CA PRO A 661 42.29 -25.04 -2.32
C PRO A 661 43.79 -24.96 -2.05
N ARG A 662 44.58 -24.43 -2.99
CA ARG A 662 46.04 -24.30 -2.86
C ARG A 662 46.48 -23.11 -2.01
N ARG A 663 45.69 -22.05 -2.01
CA ARG A 663 45.92 -20.83 -1.23
C ARG A 663 44.74 -20.60 -0.32
N ARG A 664 45.02 -20.14 0.90
CA ARG A 664 43.99 -19.72 1.83
C ARG A 664 43.15 -18.61 1.19
N LEU A 665 41.84 -18.82 1.12
CA LEU A 665 40.89 -17.76 0.83
C LEU A 665 40.90 -16.81 2.05
N ILE A 666 41.67 -15.73 1.99
CA ILE A 666 41.55 -14.64 2.95
C ILE A 666 40.18 -14.02 2.67
N GLN A 667 39.19 -14.37 3.47
CA GLN A 667 37.98 -13.55 3.57
C GLN A 667 38.45 -12.16 3.98
N ALA A 668 38.24 -11.17 3.12
CA ALA A 668 38.37 -9.76 3.47
C ALA A 668 37.41 -9.51 4.63
N GLY A 669 37.93 -9.59 5.84
CA GLY A 669 37.20 -9.22 7.04
C GLY A 669 36.90 -7.74 6.94
N ASN A 670 35.61 -7.41 6.97
CA ASN A 670 35.10 -6.08 7.26
C ASN A 670 35.74 -5.58 8.56
N GLY A 671 36.82 -4.83 8.42
CA GLY A 671 37.50 -4.14 9.50
C GLY A 671 36.91 -2.75 9.66
N LYS A 672 35.94 -2.65 10.58
CA LYS A 672 35.35 -1.43 11.17
C LYS A 672 34.59 -0.47 10.26
#